data_AF-A0A522AY31-F1
#
_entry.id   AF-A0A522AY31-F1
#
_cell.length_a   1.000
_cell.length_b   1.000
_cell.length_c   1.000
_cell.angle_alpha   90.00
_cell.angle_beta   90.00
_cell.angle_gamma   90.00
#
_symmetry.space_group_name_H-M   'P 1'
#
loop_
_entity.id
_entity.type
_entity.pdbx_description
1 polymer ?
#
loop_
_entity_poly.entity_id
_entity_poly.type
_entity_poly.pdbx_seq_one_letter_code
_entity_poly.pdbx_strand_id
1 'polypeptide(L)'
;MTGISSCRSSLTARTPGPTPSCIHVLNSPSARPSVCGTRPRRAGSFSTSNACPSCRPTATKTPRMPTHTECSTGGYRSTGTSDGPTVSGAWRLWRKRLPGAATSSWPGRPGWGKPAPASLFACWPRTSSPRPPAFACTGPSYRKRGSTRRPRFSSCRRLDCHQRSLYSPRMANLWNAWNREHYLGLVPWCWIELESAEPPGPFPFIGGVDPEVTAGLHEAHSLMQSAIDTAISDVFAHRGPLDDPARRARLEDAYAEVVRSRPHLSAHIRCGRKSDGTFQWDYPLDPNKSATMQYGGLRAFNAVARQAMPFGFDRTPSSAVGKFIGLLDGTHTAGELRAAAEASGSAHAGTLTKFLEMLNGLQCLVASPRASLQAHWLAATQDRDVIFLGHAALLYRQKDQFFLFDPWLMPWLAESPIPSLWGGLLPRPAAIFLTHDHDDHVDPRTLLTMPKDIPVIVPSRKNRKALYYDYPSLLRDLGFTRVIELAHGETFPFEGGCVASVPFYGEDPCDIEMPRNCYLVSDRGRNVLAHVDSGPTNAGRSALSEGVIEKLVKDYGPVATLFASQQQLKELRTFAAHACLSPPGTWLDAGENGYLTNSYLAELATAAKARLFVSYATGGADWYPDHLSFTFSRRNPARTALLTAHCEPPDALKDLLAPVGCGYHYAHALDIFRPTPDGGTTVVSTGETLFPLTLYRLDHGDPPFMKKR
;
A
#
# COMPACT_ATOMS: atom_id res chain seq x y z
N MET A 1 41.69 8.08 55.77
CA MET A 1 42.86 8.33 54.91
C MET A 1 42.46 9.41 53.90
N THR A 2 42.51 10.70 54.29
CA THR A 2 43.61 11.69 54.11
C THR A 2 43.76 12.12 52.64
N GLY A 3 43.67 13.38 52.20
CA GLY A 3 43.50 14.73 52.80
C GLY A 3 43.06 15.73 51.69
N ILE A 4 42.36 16.85 51.96
CA ILE A 4 42.76 18.18 52.51
C ILE A 4 43.16 19.25 51.45
N SER A 5 42.61 20.46 51.66
CA SER A 5 42.87 21.83 51.13
C SER A 5 42.11 22.22 49.84
N SER A 6 41.22 23.21 49.74
CA SER A 6 40.96 24.53 50.37
C SER A 6 41.89 25.68 49.93
N CYS A 7 41.35 26.66 49.21
CA CYS A 7 41.62 28.08 49.46
C CYS A 7 40.51 29.00 48.90
N ARG A 8 40.02 29.88 49.78
CA ARG A 8 39.20 31.09 49.53
C ARG A 8 40.08 32.31 49.83
N SER A 9 39.84 33.43 49.15
CA SER A 9 39.96 34.83 49.63
C SER A 9 39.29 35.74 48.56
N SER A 10 38.15 36.43 48.81
CA SER A 10 37.89 37.70 49.54
C SER A 10 38.59 38.91 48.89
N LEU A 11 37.97 40.00 48.41
CA LEU A 11 37.09 41.03 49.03
C LEU A 11 36.41 41.90 47.93
N THR A 12 35.08 42.06 47.87
CA THR A 12 34.21 43.22 48.29
C THR A 12 34.55 44.64 47.80
N ALA A 13 33.60 45.31 47.10
CA ALA A 13 32.93 46.56 47.55
C ALA A 13 31.83 47.12 46.58
N ARG A 14 30.62 47.26 47.15
CA ARG A 14 29.62 48.36 47.09
C ARG A 14 28.90 48.80 45.79
N THR A 15 27.56 48.76 45.89
CA THR A 15 26.43 49.40 45.15
C THR A 15 26.22 50.88 45.59
N PRO A 16 25.16 51.69 45.23
CA PRO A 16 23.98 51.50 44.33
C PRO A 16 23.48 52.70 43.43
N GLY A 17 22.64 52.39 42.42
CA GLY A 17 21.45 53.15 41.92
C GLY A 17 21.61 54.40 41.01
N PRO A 18 20.55 54.95 40.36
CA PRO A 18 19.15 54.48 40.15
C PRO A 18 18.60 54.60 38.68
N THR A 19 17.36 54.14 38.46
CA THR A 19 16.43 54.34 37.29
C THR A 19 15.75 55.74 37.33
N PRO A 20 14.72 56.13 36.50
CA PRO A 20 14.18 55.73 35.17
C PRO A 20 13.91 56.93 34.19
N SER A 21 13.43 56.69 32.96
CA SER A 21 12.52 57.64 32.26
C SER A 21 11.74 57.02 31.08
N CYS A 22 10.41 57.10 31.16
CA CYS A 22 9.43 56.93 30.07
C CYS A 22 9.23 58.25 29.31
N ILE A 23 8.98 58.21 27.99
CA ILE A 23 8.15 59.19 27.27
C ILE A 23 7.30 58.48 26.20
N HIS A 24 5.99 58.73 26.24
CA HIS A 24 4.96 58.48 25.23
C HIS A 24 4.74 59.75 24.37
N VAL A 25 4.58 59.63 23.05
CA VAL A 25 3.76 60.51 22.16
C VAL A 25 3.37 59.65 20.94
N LEU A 26 2.13 59.14 20.77
CA LEU A 26 0.87 59.72 20.27
C LEU A 26 0.80 60.09 18.77
N ASN A 27 -0.20 59.46 18.12
CA ASN A 27 -1.06 59.90 17.02
C ASN A 27 -0.74 59.64 15.53
N SER A 28 -1.60 58.79 14.97
CA SER A 28 -2.07 58.48 13.58
C SER A 28 -2.47 59.72 12.73
N PRO A 29 -3.13 59.65 11.52
CA PRO A 29 -3.66 58.51 10.73
C PRO A 29 -3.62 58.62 9.17
N SER A 30 -4.26 57.65 8.49
CA SER A 30 -4.86 57.66 7.12
C SER A 30 -3.92 57.46 5.92
N ALA A 31 -4.23 56.71 4.85
CA ALA A 31 -5.50 56.29 4.27
C ALA A 31 -5.40 55.00 3.42
N ARG A 32 -6.42 54.14 3.50
CA ARG A 32 -7.08 53.46 2.36
C ARG A 32 -8.42 54.20 2.13
N PRO A 33 -9.25 54.02 1.06
CA PRO A 33 -9.31 52.88 0.12
C PRO A 33 -9.65 53.25 -1.36
N SER A 34 -9.68 52.26 -2.25
CA SER A 34 -10.70 52.25 -3.31
C SER A 34 -11.00 50.82 -3.77
N VAL A 35 -12.25 50.43 -3.56
CA VAL A 35 -12.95 49.25 -4.07
C VAL A 35 -13.75 49.68 -5.31
N CYS A 36 -13.72 48.85 -6.36
CA CYS A 36 -14.78 48.59 -7.36
C CYS A 36 -14.10 47.77 -8.48
N GLY A 37 -14.48 46.55 -8.86
CA GLY A 37 -15.80 45.96 -8.94
C GLY A 37 -16.27 46.01 -10.40
N THR A 38 -16.11 44.92 -11.15
CA THR A 38 -17.04 44.40 -12.20
C THR A 38 -16.44 43.20 -12.97
N ARG A 39 -17.16 42.07 -12.99
CA ARG A 39 -17.09 40.97 -13.97
C ARG A 39 -17.98 41.32 -15.20
N PRO A 40 -18.26 40.42 -16.16
CA PRO A 40 -17.38 39.79 -17.17
C PRO A 40 -17.95 39.97 -18.60
N ARG A 41 -17.19 39.68 -19.68
CA ARG A 41 -17.78 39.43 -21.01
C ARG A 41 -17.10 38.30 -21.78
N ARG A 42 -17.95 37.65 -22.57
CA ARG A 42 -17.84 36.40 -23.33
C ARG A 42 -17.10 36.53 -24.67
N ALA A 43 -16.72 35.34 -25.16
CA ALA A 43 -16.77 34.84 -26.54
C ALA A 43 -15.76 35.38 -27.57
N GLY A 44 -15.13 34.42 -28.26
CA GLY A 44 -14.32 34.61 -29.46
C GLY A 44 -13.86 33.27 -30.02
N SER A 45 -14.77 32.58 -30.71
CA SER A 45 -14.53 31.45 -31.59
C SER A 45 -13.66 31.85 -32.78
N PHE A 46 -12.69 31.01 -33.19
CA PHE A 46 -12.17 31.01 -34.55
C PHE A 46 -11.95 29.57 -35.04
N SER A 47 -12.63 29.23 -36.13
CA SER A 47 -12.41 28.08 -36.98
C SER A 47 -12.31 28.57 -38.43
N THR A 48 -11.89 27.66 -39.32
CA THR A 48 -11.69 27.77 -40.79
C THR A 48 -10.31 28.30 -41.19
N SER A 49 -9.64 27.83 -42.24
CA SER A 49 -9.71 26.62 -43.10
C SER A 49 -8.60 26.76 -44.16
N ASN A 50 -8.10 25.64 -44.66
CA ASN A 50 -7.58 25.40 -46.04
C ASN A 50 -6.40 26.22 -46.57
N ALA A 51 -5.31 25.53 -46.92
CA ALA A 51 -4.80 25.47 -48.30
C ALA A 51 -3.66 24.45 -48.45
N CYS A 52 -3.88 23.48 -49.34
CA CYS A 52 -2.87 22.71 -50.06
C CYS A 52 -3.19 22.96 -51.55
N PRO A 53 -2.22 23.02 -52.49
CA PRO A 53 -2.01 21.82 -53.31
C PRO A 53 -0.60 21.58 -53.89
N SER A 54 -0.36 20.29 -54.16
CA SER A 54 0.32 19.68 -55.32
C SER A 54 1.79 19.98 -55.65
N CYS A 55 2.61 18.91 -55.75
CA CYS A 55 3.08 18.37 -57.05
C CYS A 55 3.91 17.06 -56.88
N ARG A 56 3.54 16.03 -57.67
CA ARG A 56 4.34 14.81 -58.01
C ARG A 56 5.14 15.09 -59.31
N PRO A 57 6.21 14.33 -59.63
CA PRO A 57 6.11 13.10 -60.47
C PRO A 57 7.05 11.95 -60.01
N THR A 58 6.58 10.71 -59.84
CA THR A 58 6.75 9.54 -60.74
C THR A 58 8.12 9.29 -61.36
N ALA A 59 8.75 8.15 -61.05
CA ALA A 59 9.39 7.27 -62.03
C ALA A 59 9.61 5.85 -61.47
N THR A 60 9.38 4.89 -62.34
CA THR A 60 9.39 3.42 -62.21
C THR A 60 10.80 2.83 -62.34
N LYS A 61 11.02 1.61 -61.79
CA LYS A 61 11.60 0.43 -62.47
C LYS A 61 12.01 -0.68 -61.47
N THR A 62 11.29 -1.79 -61.49
CA THR A 62 11.85 -3.15 -61.32
C THR A 62 12.49 -3.58 -62.66
N PRO A 63 13.49 -4.49 -62.71
CA PRO A 63 13.21 -5.93 -62.59
C PRO A 63 14.34 -6.88 -62.11
N ARG A 64 13.91 -8.12 -61.82
CA ARG A 64 14.58 -9.44 -62.04
C ARG A 64 15.64 -9.97 -61.05
N MET A 65 15.28 -11.11 -60.44
CA MET A 65 16.17 -12.26 -60.14
C MET A 65 16.68 -12.93 -61.42
N PRO A 66 17.73 -13.78 -61.36
CA PRO A 66 17.51 -15.24 -61.29
C PRO A 66 18.55 -16.09 -60.49
N THR A 67 18.04 -17.13 -59.84
CA THR A 67 18.46 -18.56 -59.74
C THR A 67 19.91 -19.05 -59.48
N HIS A 68 19.98 -20.01 -58.53
CA HIS A 68 20.71 -21.31 -58.47
C HIS A 68 22.25 -21.40 -58.54
N THR A 69 22.86 -22.00 -57.48
CA THR A 69 23.72 -23.21 -57.61
C THR A 69 23.96 -23.93 -56.26
N GLU A 70 23.96 -25.27 -56.32
CA GLU A 70 24.38 -26.26 -55.31
C GLU A 70 25.89 -26.56 -55.37
N CYS A 71 26.33 -27.42 -54.42
CA CYS A 71 27.59 -28.21 -54.36
C CYS A 71 28.86 -27.47 -53.89
N SER A 72 29.75 -28.02 -53.06
CA SER A 72 29.93 -29.38 -52.53
C SER A 72 31.11 -29.41 -51.54
N THR A 73 31.02 -30.31 -50.55
CA THR A 73 32.07 -31.13 -49.89
C THR A 73 33.56 -30.72 -49.93
N GLY A 74 34.19 -30.79 -48.75
CA GLY A 74 35.63 -30.99 -48.59
C GLY A 74 36.00 -31.29 -47.14
N GLY A 75 36.13 -32.57 -46.78
CA GLY A 75 36.73 -33.00 -45.52
C GLY A 75 38.24 -33.26 -45.66
N TYR A 76 38.95 -33.34 -44.52
CA TYR A 76 39.90 -34.42 -44.17
C TYR A 76 40.53 -34.20 -42.78
N ARG A 77 40.25 -35.16 -41.86
CA ARG A 77 41.17 -35.96 -41.01
C ARG A 77 42.22 -35.25 -40.13
N SER A 78 42.20 -35.36 -38.79
CA SER A 78 42.38 -36.53 -37.87
C SER A 78 43.85 -36.80 -37.47
N THR A 79 44.13 -36.80 -36.16
CA THR A 79 44.97 -37.76 -35.39
C THR A 79 44.69 -37.48 -33.90
N GLY A 80 44.18 -38.43 -33.10
CA GLY A 80 44.93 -39.47 -32.36
C GLY A 80 45.11 -38.96 -30.90
N THR A 81 44.86 -39.68 -29.80
CA THR A 81 44.82 -41.11 -29.51
C THR A 81 44.14 -41.29 -28.14
N SER A 82 43.38 -42.38 -28.00
CA SER A 82 42.77 -42.84 -26.75
C SER A 82 43.46 -44.14 -26.32
N ASP A 83 43.82 -44.25 -25.03
CA ASP A 83 43.98 -45.53 -24.35
C ASP A 83 43.39 -45.42 -22.94
N GLY A 84 42.55 -46.38 -22.57
CA GLY A 84 42.05 -46.60 -21.22
C GLY A 84 43.12 -47.26 -20.32
N PRO A 85 42.79 -47.77 -19.10
CA PRO A 85 41.64 -48.65 -18.88
C PRO A 85 40.90 -48.48 -17.53
N THR A 86 39.82 -49.27 -17.42
CA THR A 86 38.99 -49.65 -16.26
C THR A 86 39.72 -49.99 -14.96
N VAL A 87 39.06 -49.79 -13.79
CA VAL A 87 38.80 -50.79 -12.72
C VAL A 87 37.95 -50.18 -11.58
N SER A 88 37.03 -51.01 -11.07
CA SER A 88 36.13 -50.87 -9.92
C SER A 88 36.80 -50.94 -8.54
N GLY A 89 36.20 -50.31 -7.50
CA GLY A 89 36.29 -50.84 -6.12
C GLY A 89 36.29 -49.84 -4.96
N ALA A 90 35.14 -49.73 -4.29
CA ALA A 90 34.88 -49.62 -2.84
C ALA A 90 35.75 -48.74 -1.92
N TRP A 91 35.10 -47.88 -1.11
CA TRP A 91 35.41 -47.74 0.34
C TRP A 91 34.15 -47.41 1.16
N ARG A 92 33.97 -48.20 2.23
CA ARG A 92 32.96 -48.07 3.30
C ARG A 92 33.47 -47.11 4.38
N LEU A 93 32.57 -46.39 5.06
CA LEU A 93 32.83 -45.93 6.43
C LEU A 93 31.58 -46.04 7.34
N TRP A 94 31.78 -46.78 8.43
CA TRP A 94 31.34 -46.59 9.82
C TRP A 94 29.87 -46.74 10.26
N ARG A 95 29.66 -47.71 11.18
CA ARG A 95 28.52 -47.88 12.09
C ARG A 95 29.01 -47.91 13.54
N LYS A 96 28.39 -47.14 14.44
CA LYS A 96 28.12 -47.39 15.88
C LYS A 96 26.82 -46.60 16.23
N ARG A 97 25.66 -47.23 16.53
CA ARG A 97 25.11 -47.68 17.85
C ARG A 97 24.96 -46.51 18.85
N LEU A 98 23.83 -46.10 19.46
CA LEU A 98 22.55 -46.70 19.97
C LEU A 98 21.44 -45.59 20.09
N PRO A 99 20.31 -45.70 20.85
CA PRO A 99 19.07 -46.45 20.54
C PRO A 99 17.76 -45.63 20.70
N GLY A 100 16.64 -46.18 20.21
CA GLY A 100 15.34 -46.12 20.89
C GLY A 100 14.34 -45.03 20.49
N ALA A 101 13.47 -45.32 19.52
CA ALA A 101 12.13 -44.73 19.47
C ALA A 101 11.13 -45.75 18.91
N ALA A 102 10.02 -45.89 19.62
CA ALA A 102 8.97 -46.86 19.37
C ALA A 102 8.12 -46.52 18.14
N THR A 103 7.54 -47.59 17.62
CA THR A 103 6.57 -47.75 16.54
C THR A 103 5.39 -46.77 16.52
N SER A 104 5.00 -46.25 15.35
CA SER A 104 3.81 -46.74 14.61
C SER A 104 3.36 -45.84 13.42
N SER A 105 3.04 -46.52 12.31
CA SER A 105 2.08 -46.22 11.22
C SER A 105 2.15 -44.90 10.43
N TRP A 106 2.56 -45.05 9.17
CA TRP A 106 2.13 -44.24 8.01
C TRP A 106 0.68 -44.57 7.62
N PRO A 107 -0.08 -43.61 7.03
CA PRO A 107 -0.27 -43.71 5.58
C PRO A 107 -0.32 -42.35 4.84
N GLY A 108 0.03 -42.39 3.55
CA GLY A 108 -0.56 -41.50 2.54
C GLY A 108 0.28 -40.29 2.11
N ARG A 109 0.98 -40.43 0.99
CA ARG A 109 1.51 -39.30 0.19
C ARG A 109 0.35 -38.48 -0.40
N PRO A 110 0.39 -37.14 -0.36
CA PRO A 110 -0.29 -36.30 -1.34
C PRO A 110 0.70 -35.84 -2.41
N GLY A 111 0.22 -35.85 -3.66
CA GLY A 111 0.97 -35.48 -4.85
C GLY A 111 1.39 -34.01 -4.88
N TRP A 112 2.45 -33.78 -5.64
CA TRP A 112 3.03 -32.48 -5.93
C TRP A 112 2.03 -31.61 -6.70
N GLY A 113 1.48 -30.62 -6.01
CA GLY A 113 0.76 -29.51 -6.64
C GLY A 113 1.75 -28.46 -7.14
N LYS A 114 1.52 -27.97 -8.36
CA LYS A 114 2.29 -26.89 -8.99
C LYS A 114 2.24 -25.61 -8.15
N PRO A 115 3.34 -24.84 -8.02
CA PRO A 115 3.28 -23.49 -7.47
C PRO A 115 2.59 -22.56 -8.47
N ALA A 116 1.68 -21.72 -7.98
CA ALA A 116 1.08 -20.60 -8.73
C ALA A 116 1.94 -19.35 -8.49
N PRO A 117 2.09 -18.45 -9.48
CA PRO A 117 2.84 -17.20 -9.31
C PRO A 117 2.06 -16.24 -8.39
N ALA A 118 2.79 -15.59 -7.49
CA ALA A 118 2.28 -14.53 -6.65
C ALA A 118 1.91 -13.33 -7.55
N SER A 119 0.62 -13.07 -7.68
CA SER A 119 0.11 -11.80 -8.21
C SER A 119 -0.26 -10.92 -7.03
N LEU A 120 0.24 -9.68 -7.03
CA LEU A 120 0.05 -8.63 -6.03
C LEU A 120 -1.39 -8.07 -5.96
N PHE A 121 -2.40 -8.86 -6.35
CA PHE A 121 -3.81 -8.54 -6.20
C PHE A 121 -4.58 -9.80 -5.82
N ALA A 122 -4.55 -10.17 -4.53
CA ALA A 122 -5.61 -10.93 -3.85
C ALA A 122 -5.15 -11.39 -2.45
N CYS A 123 -5.78 -10.85 -1.42
CA CYS A 123 -5.73 -11.43 -0.09
C CYS A 123 -6.66 -12.68 -0.03
N TRP A 124 -6.07 -13.86 -0.29
CA TRP A 124 -6.50 -15.22 0.12
C TRP A 124 -7.89 -15.81 -0.31
N PRO A 125 -8.06 -17.15 -0.30
CA PRO A 125 -8.86 -17.87 -1.29
C PRO A 125 -10.33 -18.07 -0.92
N ARG A 126 -11.18 -18.02 -1.96
CA ARG A 126 -12.57 -18.51 -1.94
C ARG A 126 -12.59 -20.02 -1.70
N THR A 127 -13.24 -20.46 -0.62
CA THR A 127 -13.56 -21.88 -0.43
C THR A 127 -14.76 -22.30 -1.26
N SER A 128 -14.55 -23.37 -2.05
CA SER A 128 -15.51 -24.29 -2.67
C SER A 128 -16.46 -23.77 -3.75
N SER A 129 -16.22 -24.24 -4.98
CA SER A 129 -17.27 -24.47 -5.99
C SER A 129 -16.95 -25.76 -6.76
N PRO A 130 -17.97 -26.48 -7.26
CA PRO A 130 -17.88 -27.91 -7.58
C PRO A 130 -17.26 -28.18 -8.95
N ARG A 131 -16.52 -29.29 -9.05
CA ARG A 131 -15.88 -29.76 -10.29
C ARG A 131 -16.92 -30.16 -11.35
N PRO A 132 -16.73 -29.81 -12.64
CA PRO A 132 -17.41 -30.47 -13.75
C PRO A 132 -16.65 -31.76 -14.15
N PRO A 133 -17.32 -32.78 -14.73
CA PRO A 133 -16.66 -33.99 -15.19
C PRO A 133 -16.00 -33.79 -16.56
N ALA A 134 -14.84 -34.41 -16.72
CA ALA A 134 -14.08 -34.46 -17.97
C ALA A 134 -14.75 -35.36 -19.02
N PHE A 135 -14.65 -34.97 -20.28
CA PHE A 135 -14.92 -35.81 -21.44
C PHE A 135 -13.61 -36.47 -21.92
N ALA A 136 -13.68 -37.75 -22.31
CA ALA A 136 -12.82 -38.31 -23.34
C ALA A 136 -13.60 -39.37 -24.14
N CYS A 137 -13.45 -39.28 -25.46
CA CYS A 137 -14.18 -39.96 -26.53
C CYS A 137 -13.74 -41.40 -26.77
N THR A 138 -14.65 -42.25 -27.27
CA THR A 138 -14.46 -43.19 -28.41
C THR A 138 -15.84 -43.74 -28.86
N GLY A 139 -16.18 -43.66 -30.16
CA GLY A 139 -17.44 -44.20 -30.76
C GLY A 139 -17.34 -45.71 -31.10
N PRO A 140 -18.08 -46.25 -32.10
CA PRO A 140 -19.36 -45.87 -32.71
C PRO A 140 -20.42 -47.02 -32.74
N SER A 141 -21.64 -46.69 -33.22
CA SER A 141 -22.66 -47.58 -33.84
C SER A 141 -23.52 -48.53 -32.98
N TYR A 142 -24.86 -48.37 -33.02
CA TYR A 142 -25.83 -49.27 -33.69
C TYR A 142 -27.31 -48.89 -33.41
N ARG A 143 -28.16 -49.06 -34.42
CA ARG A 143 -29.64 -48.92 -34.39
C ARG A 143 -30.30 -50.09 -33.63
N LYS A 144 -31.37 -49.84 -32.86
CA LYS A 144 -32.78 -50.27 -33.14
C LYS A 144 -33.71 -50.20 -31.89
N ARG A 145 -34.89 -49.62 -32.14
CA ARG A 145 -36.27 -49.98 -31.73
C ARG A 145 -36.53 -50.71 -30.40
N GLY A 146 -37.53 -50.21 -29.67
CA GLY A 146 -38.42 -51.07 -28.87
C GLY A 146 -39.13 -50.38 -27.71
N SER A 147 -40.41 -50.06 -27.89
CA SER A 147 -41.40 -49.65 -26.89
C SER A 147 -41.38 -50.52 -25.62
N THR A 148 -41.68 -50.02 -24.42
CA THR A 148 -43.07 -49.86 -23.95
C THR A 148 -43.12 -49.28 -22.52
N ARG A 149 -44.23 -48.57 -22.26
CA ARG A 149 -44.93 -48.38 -20.96
C ARG A 149 -44.33 -47.43 -19.91
N ARG A 150 -44.98 -46.27 -19.81
CA ARG A 150 -45.12 -45.47 -18.57
C ARG A 150 -45.89 -46.27 -17.52
N PRO A 151 -45.58 -46.05 -16.23
CA PRO A 151 -46.58 -45.44 -15.36
C PRO A 151 -46.04 -44.31 -14.47
N ARG A 152 -46.98 -43.49 -14.01
CA ARG A 152 -46.81 -42.37 -13.07
C ARG A 152 -46.49 -42.87 -11.64
N PHE A 153 -45.59 -42.18 -10.94
CA PHE A 153 -45.47 -42.09 -9.47
C PHE A 153 -44.93 -40.67 -9.19
N SER A 154 -45.73 -39.73 -8.68
CA SER A 154 -46.02 -39.42 -7.26
C SER A 154 -44.78 -39.06 -6.42
N SER A 155 -44.67 -37.75 -6.13
CA SER A 155 -44.34 -37.07 -4.86
C SER A 155 -43.27 -37.61 -3.89
N CYS A 156 -42.63 -36.65 -3.20
CA CYS A 156 -41.66 -36.73 -2.08
C CYS A 156 -40.18 -36.85 -2.51
N ARG A 157 -39.23 -36.01 -2.09
CA ARG A 157 -39.17 -34.87 -1.14
C ARG A 157 -38.07 -33.92 -1.63
N ARG A 158 -38.34 -32.61 -1.71
CA ARG A 158 -37.30 -31.59 -1.63
C ARG A 158 -36.93 -31.47 -0.15
N LEU A 159 -35.63 -31.50 0.15
CA LEU A 159 -35.11 -31.12 1.45
C LEU A 159 -35.30 -29.61 1.60
N ASP A 160 -36.34 -29.24 2.35
CA ASP A 160 -36.52 -27.91 2.90
C ASP A 160 -35.30 -27.57 3.76
N CYS A 161 -34.50 -26.63 3.28
CA CYS A 161 -33.61 -25.86 4.14
C CYS A 161 -34.53 -24.90 4.89
N HIS A 162 -34.89 -25.24 6.12
CA HIS A 162 -35.62 -24.33 7.02
C HIS A 162 -34.81 -23.05 7.21
N GLN A 163 -35.12 -22.01 6.42
CA GLN A 163 -35.03 -20.64 6.88
C GLN A 163 -35.93 -20.54 8.10
N ARG A 164 -35.33 -20.63 9.30
CA ARG A 164 -35.98 -20.10 10.50
C ARG A 164 -36.08 -18.59 10.29
N SER A 165 -37.24 -18.17 9.82
CA SER A 165 -37.74 -16.80 9.95
C SER A 165 -37.71 -16.44 11.43
N LEU A 166 -36.68 -15.70 11.83
CA LEU A 166 -36.65 -14.92 13.08
C LEU A 166 -37.35 -13.57 12.83
N TYR A 167 -38.50 -13.56 12.17
CA TYR A 167 -39.38 -12.39 12.19
C TYR A 167 -40.29 -12.51 13.41
N SER A 168 -39.79 -12.04 14.55
CA SER A 168 -40.63 -11.71 15.70
C SER A 168 -41.34 -10.37 15.41
N PRO A 169 -42.68 -10.33 15.40
CA PRO A 169 -43.43 -9.10 15.15
C PRO A 169 -43.49 -8.26 16.44
N ARG A 170 -42.39 -7.54 16.71
CA ARG A 170 -42.26 -6.30 17.50
C ARG A 170 -40.75 -6.00 17.58
N MET A 171 -40.14 -5.55 16.49
CA MET A 171 -38.83 -4.90 16.60
C MET A 171 -39.08 -3.56 17.29
N ALA A 172 -38.75 -3.49 18.58
CA ALA A 172 -38.37 -2.21 19.15
C ALA A 172 -37.32 -1.64 18.20
N ASN A 173 -37.59 -0.47 17.62
CA ASN A 173 -36.64 0.24 16.76
C ASN A 173 -35.24 0.15 17.40
N LEU A 174 -34.22 -0.36 16.70
CA LEU A 174 -32.87 -0.57 17.26
C LEU A 174 -32.37 0.68 17.99
N TRP A 175 -32.70 1.86 17.44
CA TRP A 175 -32.40 3.16 18.01
C TRP A 175 -32.97 3.39 19.43
N ASN A 176 -34.04 2.70 19.81
CA ASN A 176 -34.64 2.74 21.14
C ASN A 176 -34.02 1.70 22.10
N ALA A 177 -33.22 0.75 21.60
CA ALA A 177 -32.53 -0.24 22.43
C ALA A 177 -31.26 0.33 23.08
N TRP A 178 -30.70 1.42 22.53
CA TRP A 178 -29.56 2.13 23.09
C TRP A 178 -30.01 3.37 23.86
N ASN A 179 -29.29 3.71 24.92
CA ASN A 179 -29.41 5.01 25.55
C ASN A 179 -28.93 6.08 24.55
N ARG A 180 -29.76 7.08 24.28
CA ARG A 180 -29.48 8.15 23.30
C ARG A 180 -28.22 8.95 23.62
N GLU A 181 -27.86 9.04 24.89
CA GLU A 181 -26.68 9.78 25.38
C GLU A 181 -25.40 8.94 25.42
N HIS A 182 -25.48 7.63 25.15
CA HIS A 182 -24.29 6.79 25.08
C HIS A 182 -23.63 6.91 23.71
N TYR A 183 -22.31 7.00 23.72
CA TYR A 183 -21.44 6.90 22.55
C TYR A 183 -21.50 5.50 21.95
N LEU A 184 -21.52 5.39 20.63
CA LEU A 184 -21.57 4.12 19.91
C LEU A 184 -20.42 4.04 18.91
N GLY A 185 -19.77 2.88 18.83
CA GLY A 185 -18.68 2.65 17.89
C GLY A 185 -18.54 1.20 17.45
N LEU A 186 -17.69 0.98 16.45
CA LEU A 186 -17.27 -0.36 16.04
C LEU A 186 -16.30 -0.96 17.07
N VAL A 187 -16.48 -2.23 17.40
CA VAL A 187 -15.51 -2.97 18.22
C VAL A 187 -14.18 -3.16 17.48
N PRO A 188 -13.02 -3.17 18.16
CA PRO A 188 -11.72 -3.28 17.50
C PRO A 188 -11.45 -4.60 16.75
N TRP A 189 -12.22 -5.65 17.00
CA TRP A 189 -12.17 -6.94 16.28
C TRP A 189 -13.19 -7.03 15.14
N CYS A 190 -13.85 -5.91 14.80
CA CYS A 190 -14.70 -5.82 13.61
C CYS A 190 -13.99 -5.04 12.52
N TRP A 191 -14.08 -5.56 11.29
CA TRP A 191 -13.71 -4.80 10.10
C TRP A 191 -14.79 -4.88 9.03
N ILE A 192 -14.73 -3.90 8.13
CA ILE A 192 -15.67 -3.76 7.03
C ILE A 192 -14.85 -3.59 5.74
N GLU A 193 -15.27 -4.29 4.71
CA GLU A 193 -14.67 -4.24 3.37
C GLU A 193 -15.77 -3.94 2.36
N LEU A 194 -15.55 -2.95 1.48
CA LEU A 194 -16.49 -2.67 0.40
C LEU A 194 -16.40 -3.78 -0.67
N GLU A 195 -17.55 -4.22 -1.17
CA GLU A 195 -17.64 -5.24 -2.21
C GLU A 195 -18.07 -4.60 -3.53
N SER A 196 -17.26 -4.80 -4.57
CA SER A 196 -17.61 -4.37 -5.92
C SER A 196 -18.57 -5.36 -6.58
N ALA A 197 -19.52 -4.84 -7.36
CA ALA A 197 -20.44 -5.65 -8.14
C ALA A 197 -19.75 -6.31 -9.35
N GLU A 198 -18.64 -5.72 -9.81
CA GLU A 198 -17.82 -6.19 -10.92
C GLU A 198 -16.39 -6.47 -10.43
N PRO A 199 -15.63 -7.36 -11.08
CA PRO A 199 -14.21 -7.49 -10.78
C PRO A 199 -13.51 -6.13 -11.03
N PRO A 200 -12.63 -5.67 -10.13
CA PRO A 200 -12.01 -4.32 -10.19
C PRO A 200 -11.12 -4.04 -11.42
N GLY A 201 -11.02 -4.98 -12.37
CA GLY A 201 -9.96 -4.99 -13.38
C GLY A 201 -8.59 -5.24 -12.74
N PRO A 202 -7.50 -5.24 -13.54
CA PRO A 202 -6.16 -5.53 -13.05
C PRO A 202 -5.55 -4.41 -12.22
N PHE A 203 -6.01 -3.17 -12.39
CA PHE A 203 -5.48 -2.00 -11.70
C PHE A 203 -6.58 -0.98 -11.38
N PRO A 204 -7.36 -1.18 -10.31
CA PRO A 204 -8.34 -0.20 -9.89
C PRO A 204 -7.65 1.15 -9.59
N PHE A 205 -8.29 2.25 -9.99
CA PHE A 205 -7.82 3.62 -9.76
C PHE A 205 -6.52 4.04 -10.49
N ILE A 206 -5.89 3.21 -11.32
CA ILE A 206 -4.88 3.73 -12.26
C ILE A 206 -5.55 4.66 -13.27
N GLY A 207 -5.01 5.87 -13.39
CA GLY A 207 -5.41 6.91 -14.32
C GLY A 207 -4.29 7.39 -15.23
N GLY A 208 -4.65 8.21 -16.21
CA GLY A 208 -3.75 8.61 -17.30
C GLY A 208 -3.83 7.71 -18.53
N VAL A 209 -4.69 6.68 -18.48
CA VAL A 209 -4.87 5.67 -19.51
C VAL A 209 -6.31 5.15 -19.44
N ASP A 210 -6.87 4.77 -20.58
CA ASP A 210 -8.19 4.17 -20.65
C ASP A 210 -8.17 2.77 -19.99
N PRO A 211 -9.14 2.42 -19.12
CA PRO A 211 -9.22 1.09 -18.51
C PRO A 211 -9.24 -0.07 -19.51
N GLU A 212 -9.81 0.10 -20.71
CA GLU A 212 -9.80 -0.93 -21.76
C GLU A 212 -8.38 -1.18 -22.30
N VAL A 213 -7.58 -0.12 -22.43
CA VAL A 213 -6.17 -0.20 -22.86
C VAL A 213 -5.36 -0.92 -21.79
N THR A 214 -5.54 -0.56 -20.53
CA THR A 214 -4.90 -1.22 -19.38
C THR A 214 -5.26 -2.70 -19.30
N ALA A 215 -6.53 -3.05 -19.51
CA ALA A 215 -6.97 -4.44 -19.57
C ALA A 215 -6.30 -5.21 -20.72
N GLY A 216 -6.16 -4.61 -21.90
CA GLY A 216 -5.45 -5.21 -23.04
C GLY A 216 -3.95 -5.41 -22.77
N LEU A 217 -3.28 -4.44 -22.14
CA LEU A 217 -1.87 -4.57 -21.73
C LEU A 217 -1.68 -5.71 -20.74
N HIS A 218 -2.55 -5.80 -19.73
CA HIS A 218 -2.54 -6.87 -18.74
C HIS A 218 -2.84 -8.24 -19.36
N GLU A 219 -3.78 -8.32 -20.31
CA GLU A 219 -4.06 -9.55 -21.06
C GLU A 219 -2.82 -10.01 -21.85
N ALA A 220 -2.15 -9.10 -22.56
CA ALA A 220 -0.94 -9.41 -23.32
C ALA A 220 0.18 -9.95 -22.43
N HIS A 221 0.41 -9.34 -21.28
CA HIS A 221 1.37 -9.82 -20.27
C HIS A 221 0.97 -11.19 -19.71
N SER A 222 -0.30 -11.38 -19.33
CA SER A 222 -0.83 -12.64 -18.81
C SER A 222 -0.68 -13.80 -19.80
N LEU A 223 -0.91 -13.55 -21.09
CA LEU A 223 -0.71 -14.53 -22.16
C LEU A 223 0.76 -14.95 -22.33
N MET A 224 1.69 -14.05 -22.01
CA MET A 224 3.13 -14.29 -22.07
C MET A 224 3.68 -14.97 -20.81
N GLN A 225 2.97 -14.90 -19.67
CA GLN A 225 3.49 -15.32 -18.36
C GLN A 225 4.06 -16.74 -18.35
N SER A 226 3.37 -17.72 -18.95
CA SER A 226 3.85 -19.12 -19.00
C SER A 226 5.18 -19.25 -19.77
N ALA A 227 5.35 -18.50 -20.86
CA ALA A 227 6.59 -18.49 -21.64
C ALA A 227 7.73 -17.80 -20.88
N ILE A 228 7.42 -16.70 -20.17
CA ILE A 228 8.34 -15.97 -19.30
C ILE A 228 8.83 -16.88 -18.16
N ASP A 229 7.90 -17.53 -17.44
CA ASP A 229 8.22 -18.45 -16.35
C ASP A 229 9.09 -19.62 -16.85
N THR A 230 8.84 -20.11 -18.06
CA THR A 230 9.65 -21.15 -18.70
C THR A 230 11.06 -20.64 -19.01
N ALA A 231 11.20 -19.42 -19.54
CA ALA A 231 12.50 -18.81 -19.80
C ALA A 231 13.30 -18.56 -18.51
N ILE A 232 12.63 -18.15 -17.42
CA ILE A 232 13.25 -18.01 -16.09
C ILE A 232 13.71 -19.39 -15.59
N SER A 233 12.84 -20.39 -15.69
CA SER A 233 13.16 -21.77 -15.30
C SER A 233 14.37 -22.33 -16.06
N ASP A 234 14.52 -22.02 -17.35
CA ASP A 234 15.70 -22.41 -18.13
C ASP A 234 17.01 -21.81 -17.60
N VAL A 235 16.99 -20.58 -17.10
CA VAL A 235 18.17 -19.95 -16.47
C VAL A 235 18.54 -20.69 -15.19
N PHE A 236 17.56 -20.92 -14.30
CA PHE A 236 17.80 -21.64 -13.03
C PHE A 236 18.13 -23.13 -13.22
N ALA A 237 17.67 -23.75 -14.31
CA ALA A 237 18.03 -25.10 -14.70
C ALA A 237 19.36 -25.19 -15.48
N HIS A 238 20.06 -24.06 -15.66
CA HIS A 238 21.31 -23.94 -16.43
C HIS A 238 21.19 -24.39 -17.90
N ARG A 239 20.00 -24.26 -18.49
CA ARG A 239 19.74 -24.49 -19.93
C ARG A 239 19.87 -23.21 -20.76
N GLY A 240 19.67 -22.04 -20.15
CA GLY A 240 19.93 -20.73 -20.74
C GLY A 240 21.01 -19.97 -19.97
N PRO A 241 21.88 -19.19 -20.62
CA PRO A 241 22.83 -18.34 -19.91
C PRO A 241 22.09 -17.20 -19.20
N LEU A 242 22.59 -16.73 -18.05
CA LEU A 242 21.99 -15.58 -17.34
C LEU A 242 22.01 -14.32 -18.23
N ASP A 243 23.16 -14.05 -18.87
CA ASP A 243 23.41 -12.90 -19.74
C ASP A 243 23.23 -13.26 -21.22
N ASP A 244 21.98 -13.45 -21.63
CA ASP A 244 21.64 -13.76 -23.02
C ASP A 244 21.30 -12.47 -23.81
N PRO A 245 22.20 -11.97 -24.67
CA PRO A 245 21.98 -10.71 -25.38
C PRO A 245 20.80 -10.78 -26.38
N ALA A 246 20.38 -11.98 -26.79
CA ALA A 246 19.26 -12.18 -27.70
C ALA A 246 17.92 -12.34 -26.97
N ARG A 247 17.90 -12.42 -25.63
CA ARG A 247 16.67 -12.63 -24.84
C ARG A 247 15.69 -11.46 -24.97
N ARG A 248 16.18 -10.22 -24.85
CA ARG A 248 15.35 -9.01 -25.01
C ARG A 248 14.65 -9.02 -26.36
N ALA A 249 15.41 -9.21 -27.44
CA ALA A 249 14.88 -9.23 -28.80
C ALA A 249 13.81 -10.31 -29.00
N ARG A 250 14.05 -11.53 -28.50
CA ARG A 250 13.07 -12.63 -28.58
C ARG A 250 11.79 -12.35 -27.79
N LEU A 251 11.91 -11.72 -26.63
CA LEU A 251 10.76 -11.37 -25.80
C LEU A 251 9.89 -10.29 -26.47
N GLU A 252 10.53 -9.27 -27.05
CA GLU A 252 9.88 -8.24 -27.87
C GLU A 252 9.14 -8.84 -29.07
N ASP A 253 9.81 -9.72 -29.83
CA ASP A 253 9.24 -10.35 -31.02
C ASP A 253 8.06 -11.27 -30.66
N ALA A 254 8.16 -12.03 -29.57
CA ALA A 254 7.08 -12.86 -29.06
C ALA A 254 5.88 -12.02 -28.59
N TYR A 255 6.12 -10.91 -27.88
CA TYR A 255 5.06 -9.98 -27.49
C TYR A 255 4.35 -9.39 -28.71
N ALA A 256 5.11 -8.93 -29.72
CA ALA A 256 4.53 -8.39 -30.95
C ALA A 256 3.71 -9.43 -31.72
N GLU A 257 4.11 -10.69 -31.71
CA GLU A 257 3.31 -11.79 -32.27
C GLU A 257 1.98 -11.96 -31.53
N VAL A 258 2.00 -11.96 -30.19
CA VAL A 258 0.79 -12.08 -29.35
C VAL A 258 -0.21 -10.95 -29.62
N VAL A 259 0.27 -9.71 -29.69
CA VAL A 259 -0.58 -8.53 -29.96
C VAL A 259 -1.14 -8.59 -31.38
N ARG A 260 -0.29 -8.83 -32.38
CA ARG A 260 -0.68 -8.86 -33.80
C ARG A 260 -1.69 -9.96 -34.13
N SER A 261 -1.62 -11.11 -33.45
CA SER A 261 -2.56 -12.20 -33.68
C SER A 261 -3.94 -11.96 -33.04
N ARG A 262 -4.16 -10.83 -32.35
CA ARG A 262 -5.38 -10.51 -31.60
C ARG A 262 -5.85 -9.10 -31.94
N PRO A 263 -6.90 -8.96 -32.79
CA PRO A 263 -7.36 -7.64 -33.26
C PRO A 263 -7.75 -6.66 -32.15
N HIS A 264 -8.33 -7.13 -31.04
CA HIS A 264 -8.70 -6.28 -29.91
C HIS A 264 -7.48 -5.72 -29.16
N LEU A 265 -6.39 -6.49 -29.05
CA LEU A 265 -5.13 -5.98 -28.48
C LEU A 265 -4.46 -4.99 -29.44
N SER A 266 -4.41 -5.32 -30.73
CA SER A 266 -3.86 -4.44 -31.77
C SER A 266 -4.63 -3.12 -31.95
N ALA A 267 -5.87 -3.04 -31.47
CA ALA A 267 -6.65 -1.81 -31.48
C ALA A 267 -6.08 -0.75 -30.51
N HIS A 268 -5.39 -1.18 -29.45
CA HIS A 268 -4.89 -0.32 -28.38
C HIS A 268 -3.36 -0.29 -28.30
N ILE A 269 -2.69 -1.39 -28.65
CA ILE A 269 -1.24 -1.54 -28.47
C ILE A 269 -0.55 -1.46 -29.84
N ARG A 270 0.34 -0.48 -29.99
CA ARG A 270 1.21 -0.34 -31.16
C ARG A 270 2.57 -0.92 -30.83
N CYS A 271 2.91 -2.06 -31.43
CA CYS A 271 4.21 -2.68 -31.22
C CYS A 271 4.77 -3.40 -32.45
N GLY A 272 6.10 -3.50 -32.53
CA GLY A 272 6.82 -4.20 -33.61
C GLY A 272 8.16 -3.55 -33.93
N ARG A 273 8.99 -4.23 -34.73
CA ARG A 273 10.27 -3.67 -35.17
C ARG A 273 10.08 -2.62 -36.27
N LYS A 274 10.73 -1.47 -36.11
CA LYS A 274 10.86 -0.45 -37.14
C LYS A 274 11.89 -0.87 -38.19
N SER A 275 11.97 -0.12 -39.30
CA SER A 275 12.92 -0.38 -40.38
C SER A 275 14.39 -0.28 -39.97
N ASP A 276 14.69 0.44 -38.89
CA ASP A 276 16.03 0.57 -38.31
C ASP A 276 16.38 -0.55 -37.31
N GLY A 277 15.47 -1.52 -37.10
CA GLY A 277 15.63 -2.64 -36.18
C GLY A 277 15.23 -2.35 -34.73
N THR A 278 14.95 -1.09 -34.38
CA THR A 278 14.49 -0.72 -33.03
C THR A 278 13.07 -1.24 -32.79
N PHE A 279 12.79 -1.66 -31.55
CA PHE A 279 11.45 -2.09 -31.18
C PHE A 279 10.58 -0.90 -30.80
N GLN A 280 9.42 -0.78 -31.42
CA GLN A 280 8.37 0.14 -31.02
C GLN A 280 7.44 -0.55 -30.04
N TRP A 281 7.07 0.15 -28.98
CA TRP A 281 5.99 -0.25 -28.07
C TRP A 281 5.38 1.00 -27.46
N ASP A 282 4.11 1.24 -27.74
CA ASP A 282 3.36 2.37 -27.20
C ASP A 282 1.85 2.08 -27.20
N TYR A 283 1.12 2.81 -26.36
CA TYR A 283 -0.33 2.72 -26.21
C TYR A 283 -0.91 4.12 -25.94
N PRO A 284 -2.19 4.37 -26.22
CA PRO A 284 -2.77 5.69 -26.05
C PRO A 284 -2.93 6.03 -24.57
N LEU A 285 -2.39 7.18 -24.17
CA LEU A 285 -2.61 7.80 -22.87
C LEU A 285 -3.81 8.74 -22.94
N ASP A 286 -4.54 8.84 -21.84
CA ASP A 286 -5.64 9.80 -21.66
C ASP A 286 -5.62 10.35 -20.23
N PRO A 287 -5.17 11.60 -20.02
CA PRO A 287 -5.03 12.20 -18.69
C PRO A 287 -6.37 12.40 -17.97
N ASN A 288 -7.51 12.22 -18.65
CA ASN A 288 -8.84 12.40 -18.06
C ASN A 288 -9.55 11.07 -17.74
N LYS A 289 -8.91 9.93 -18.04
CA LYS A 289 -9.47 8.60 -17.76
C LYS A 289 -8.72 7.90 -16.65
N SER A 290 -9.47 7.16 -15.85
CA SER A 290 -9.00 6.29 -14.80
C SER A 290 -9.96 5.12 -14.63
N ALA A 291 -9.43 4.00 -14.14
CA ALA A 291 -10.27 2.90 -13.68
C ALA A 291 -11.02 3.35 -12.42
N THR A 292 -12.33 3.11 -12.38
CA THR A 292 -13.16 3.40 -11.20
C THR A 292 -13.78 2.11 -10.69
N MET A 293 -14.01 2.01 -9.38
CA MET A 293 -14.74 0.89 -8.80
C MET A 293 -16.20 1.28 -8.54
N GLN A 294 -17.12 0.35 -8.82
CA GLN A 294 -18.52 0.49 -8.39
C GLN A 294 -18.80 -0.48 -7.25
N TYR A 295 -19.13 0.04 -6.08
CA TYR A 295 -19.43 -0.76 -4.91
C TYR A 295 -20.94 -1.02 -4.80
N GLY A 296 -21.32 -2.29 -4.87
CA GLY A 296 -22.72 -2.74 -4.74
C GLY A 296 -23.11 -3.08 -3.29
N GLY A 297 -22.12 -3.24 -2.42
CA GLY A 297 -22.32 -3.60 -1.03
C GLY A 297 -21.02 -3.56 -0.23
N LEU A 298 -21.05 -4.22 0.90
CA LEU A 298 -19.90 -4.44 1.78
C LEU A 298 -20.02 -5.79 2.47
N ARG A 299 -18.94 -6.19 3.14
CA ARG A 299 -18.92 -7.31 4.07
C ARG A 299 -18.40 -6.85 5.41
N ALA A 300 -19.16 -7.14 6.47
CA ALA A 300 -18.71 -6.94 7.83
C ALA A 300 -18.20 -8.27 8.39
N PHE A 301 -17.08 -8.22 9.10
CA PHE A 301 -16.42 -9.36 9.70
C PHE A 301 -16.29 -9.15 11.20
N ASN A 302 -16.50 -10.21 11.98
CA ASN A 302 -16.17 -10.29 13.40
C ASN A 302 -15.07 -11.34 13.56
N ALA A 303 -13.84 -10.90 13.82
CA ALA A 303 -12.66 -11.77 13.88
C ALA A 303 -12.73 -12.77 15.05
N VAL A 304 -13.29 -12.35 16.19
CA VAL A 304 -13.45 -13.20 17.38
C VAL A 304 -14.43 -14.33 17.13
N ALA A 305 -15.61 -14.00 16.58
CA ALA A 305 -16.65 -14.98 16.29
C ALA A 305 -16.40 -15.76 14.99
N ARG A 306 -15.44 -15.32 14.17
CA ARG A 306 -15.16 -15.82 12.81
C ARG A 306 -16.42 -15.82 11.93
N GLN A 307 -17.20 -14.74 12.04
CA GLN A 307 -18.42 -14.53 11.28
C GLN A 307 -18.21 -13.43 10.25
N ALA A 308 -18.83 -13.59 9.09
CA ALA A 308 -18.88 -12.56 8.06
C ALA A 308 -20.31 -12.48 7.50
N MET A 309 -20.81 -11.27 7.29
CA MET A 309 -22.12 -11.06 6.67
C MET A 309 -22.02 -10.00 5.56
N PRO A 310 -22.45 -10.33 4.33
CA PRO A 310 -22.55 -9.33 3.26
C PRO A 310 -23.76 -8.42 3.49
N PHE A 311 -23.68 -7.20 2.98
CA PHE A 311 -24.72 -6.20 3.02
C PHE A 311 -24.76 -5.45 1.68
N GLY A 312 -25.88 -5.55 0.97
CA GLY A 312 -26.11 -4.79 -0.26
C GLY A 312 -26.64 -3.39 0.04
N PHE A 313 -26.31 -2.42 -0.81
CA PHE A 313 -26.71 -1.03 -0.58
C PHE A 313 -28.11 -0.65 -1.04
N ASP A 314 -28.82 -1.53 -1.78
CA ASP A 314 -30.19 -1.29 -2.28
C ASP A 314 -30.39 0.14 -2.85
N ARG A 315 -29.44 0.60 -3.69
CA ARG A 315 -29.34 1.94 -4.31
C ARG A 315 -28.72 3.07 -3.47
N THR A 316 -28.30 2.81 -2.24
CA THR A 316 -27.54 3.79 -1.45
C THR A 316 -26.11 3.90 -1.99
N PRO A 317 -25.59 5.11 -2.27
CA PRO A 317 -24.20 5.27 -2.69
C PRO A 317 -23.24 4.77 -1.61
N SER A 318 -22.15 4.09 -2.01
CA SER A 318 -21.09 3.66 -1.09
C SER A 318 -20.55 4.81 -0.24
N SER A 319 -20.44 6.00 -0.84
CA SER A 319 -19.99 7.21 -0.15
C SER A 319 -20.90 7.63 1.02
N ALA A 320 -22.20 7.39 0.94
CA ALA A 320 -23.13 7.66 2.04
C ALA A 320 -22.95 6.64 3.17
N VAL A 321 -22.74 5.37 2.84
CA VAL A 321 -22.45 4.32 3.83
C VAL A 321 -21.08 4.55 4.49
N GLY A 322 -20.05 4.89 3.71
CA GLY A 322 -18.72 5.20 4.22
C GLY A 322 -18.68 6.44 5.13
N LYS A 323 -19.47 7.48 4.82
CA LYS A 323 -19.71 8.61 5.73
C LYS A 323 -20.28 8.15 7.06
N PHE A 324 -21.28 7.28 7.02
CA PHE A 324 -21.91 6.78 8.23
C PHE A 324 -20.99 5.87 9.05
N ILE A 325 -20.21 4.99 8.40
CA ILE A 325 -19.20 4.15 9.07
C ILE A 325 -18.15 5.02 9.78
N GLY A 326 -17.73 6.12 9.16
CA GLY A 326 -16.79 7.07 9.76
C GLY A 326 -17.31 7.80 11.01
N LEU A 327 -18.61 7.69 11.33
CA LEU A 327 -19.18 8.19 12.59
C LEU A 327 -19.17 7.14 13.70
N LEU A 328 -18.94 5.86 13.38
CA LEU A 328 -18.87 4.75 14.34
C LEU A 328 -17.49 4.63 14.99
N ASP A 329 -16.87 5.77 15.29
CA ASP A 329 -15.54 5.90 15.90
C ASP A 329 -15.58 5.95 17.44
N GLY A 330 -16.78 5.85 18.04
CA GLY A 330 -16.96 5.92 19.49
C GLY A 330 -17.02 7.35 20.04
N THR A 331 -17.09 8.38 19.18
CA THR A 331 -17.18 9.79 19.60
C THR A 331 -18.55 10.42 19.39
N HIS A 332 -19.48 9.70 18.74
CA HIS A 332 -20.84 10.14 18.49
C HIS A 332 -21.83 9.34 19.34
N THR A 333 -22.80 10.04 19.92
CA THR A 333 -23.89 9.44 20.69
C THR A 333 -24.88 8.72 19.77
N ALA A 334 -25.62 7.73 20.31
CA ALA A 334 -26.67 7.05 19.57
C ALA A 334 -27.75 8.01 19.04
N GLY A 335 -28.02 9.11 19.77
CA GLY A 335 -28.90 10.19 19.32
C GLY A 335 -28.37 10.94 18.09
N GLU A 336 -27.09 11.30 18.09
CA GLU A 336 -26.43 11.98 16.96
C GLU A 336 -26.33 11.08 15.73
N LEU A 337 -26.00 9.80 15.91
CA LEU A 337 -25.96 8.82 14.81
C LEU A 337 -27.34 8.62 14.18
N ARG A 338 -28.39 8.59 14.98
CA ARG A 338 -29.77 8.55 14.47
C ARG A 338 -30.08 9.79 13.64
N ALA A 339 -29.74 10.98 14.16
CA ALA A 339 -29.95 12.23 13.44
C ALA A 339 -29.15 12.27 12.12
N ALA A 340 -27.92 11.76 12.11
CA ALA A 340 -27.10 11.65 10.90
C ALA A 340 -27.70 10.69 9.86
N ALA A 341 -28.23 9.55 10.29
CA ALA A 341 -28.94 8.62 9.42
C ALA A 341 -30.20 9.27 8.83
N GLU A 342 -31.02 9.95 9.64
CA GLU A 342 -32.22 10.66 9.22
C GLU A 342 -31.90 11.82 8.25
N ALA A 343 -30.83 12.58 8.53
CA ALA A 343 -30.35 13.68 7.68
C ALA A 343 -29.80 13.21 6.32
N SER A 344 -29.45 11.91 6.19
CA SER A 344 -29.06 11.32 4.92
C SER A 344 -30.24 11.15 3.95
N GLY A 345 -31.48 11.44 4.37
CA GLY A 345 -32.68 11.32 3.55
C GLY A 345 -33.36 9.96 3.72
N SER A 346 -34.70 9.94 3.54
CA SER A 346 -35.54 8.79 3.93
C SER A 346 -35.15 7.47 3.25
N ALA A 347 -34.70 7.51 1.99
CA ALA A 347 -34.24 6.33 1.27
C ALA A 347 -32.95 5.73 1.87
N HIS A 348 -32.00 6.57 2.28
CA HIS A 348 -30.71 6.14 2.84
C HIS A 348 -30.83 5.79 4.32
N ALA A 349 -31.63 6.53 5.08
CA ALA A 349 -31.87 6.31 6.52
C ALA A 349 -32.32 4.86 6.82
N GLY A 350 -33.19 4.30 5.97
CA GLY A 350 -33.64 2.92 6.09
C GLY A 350 -32.51 1.90 5.88
N THR A 351 -31.69 2.09 4.84
CA THR A 351 -30.52 1.23 4.57
C THR A 351 -29.48 1.33 5.68
N LEU A 352 -29.17 2.53 6.16
CA LEU A 352 -28.22 2.74 7.27
C LEU A 352 -28.71 2.11 8.58
N THR A 353 -30.02 2.19 8.85
CA THR A 353 -30.62 1.52 10.02
C THR A 353 -30.50 0.00 9.92
N LYS A 354 -30.84 -0.59 8.77
CA LYS A 354 -30.66 -2.04 8.54
C LYS A 354 -29.20 -2.48 8.64
N PHE A 355 -28.28 -1.64 8.18
CA PHE A 355 -26.85 -1.88 8.30
C PHE A 355 -26.42 -1.95 9.77
N LEU A 356 -26.88 -1.01 10.61
CA LEU A 356 -26.65 -1.05 12.05
C LEU A 356 -27.30 -2.26 12.74
N GLU A 357 -28.51 -2.65 12.32
CA GLU A 357 -29.18 -3.87 12.82
C GLU A 357 -28.32 -5.11 12.55
N MET A 358 -27.75 -5.21 11.34
CA MET A 358 -26.79 -6.25 10.99
C MET A 358 -25.55 -6.21 11.90
N LEU A 359 -24.90 -5.05 12.04
CA LEU A 359 -23.69 -4.93 12.86
C LEU A 359 -23.96 -5.28 14.33
N ASN A 360 -25.10 -4.85 14.86
CA ASN A 360 -25.55 -5.22 16.20
C ASN A 360 -25.78 -6.73 16.32
N GLY A 361 -26.43 -7.34 15.33
CA GLY A 361 -26.65 -8.80 15.29
C GLY A 361 -25.35 -9.61 15.23
N LEU A 362 -24.31 -9.07 14.57
CA LEU A 362 -22.95 -9.64 14.54
C LEU A 362 -22.11 -9.31 15.78
N GLN A 363 -22.65 -8.58 16.76
CA GLN A 363 -21.93 -8.12 17.95
C GLN A 363 -20.70 -7.27 17.59
N CYS A 364 -20.82 -6.45 16.54
CA CYS A 364 -19.77 -5.57 16.03
C CYS A 364 -19.86 -4.13 16.57
N LEU A 365 -20.88 -3.82 17.38
CA LEU A 365 -21.08 -2.50 17.97
C LEU A 365 -20.89 -2.55 19.48
N VAL A 366 -20.36 -1.46 20.03
CA VAL A 366 -20.22 -1.26 21.47
C VAL A 366 -20.69 0.13 21.85
N ALA A 367 -21.40 0.23 22.98
CA ALA A 367 -21.86 1.49 23.54
C ALA A 367 -21.09 1.83 24.82
N SER A 368 -20.87 3.12 25.09
CA SER A 368 -20.27 3.61 26.33
C SER A 368 -20.92 4.91 26.80
N PRO A 369 -21.07 5.16 28.12
CA PRO A 369 -21.49 6.46 28.64
C PRO A 369 -20.41 7.54 28.52
N ARG A 370 -19.21 7.22 28.04
CA ARG A 370 -18.05 8.11 27.97
C ARG A 370 -17.24 7.90 26.69
N ALA A 371 -16.51 8.92 26.29
CA ALA A 371 -15.54 8.91 25.19
C ALA A 371 -14.24 9.56 25.68
N SER A 372 -13.34 8.77 26.27
CA SER A 372 -12.17 9.25 27.02
C SER A 372 -10.88 9.23 26.20
N LEU A 373 -10.89 8.57 25.03
CA LEU A 373 -9.69 8.31 24.24
C LEU A 373 -8.92 9.56 23.85
N GLN A 374 -9.59 10.60 23.33
CA GLN A 374 -8.91 11.84 22.93
C GLN A 374 -8.11 12.41 24.11
N ALA A 375 -8.78 12.66 25.25
CA ALA A 375 -8.14 13.22 26.45
C ALA A 375 -6.99 12.35 26.96
N HIS A 376 -7.15 11.02 26.92
CA HIS A 376 -6.09 10.08 27.31
C HIS A 376 -4.86 10.19 26.40
N TRP A 377 -5.05 10.26 25.08
CA TRP A 377 -3.95 10.49 24.14
C TRP A 377 -3.25 11.83 24.38
N LEU A 378 -4.00 12.92 24.66
CA LEU A 378 -3.39 14.22 25.01
C LEU A 378 -2.56 14.13 26.30
N ALA A 379 -3.00 13.34 27.28
CA ALA A 379 -2.32 13.20 28.57
C ALA A 379 -1.09 12.28 28.51
N ALA A 380 -1.13 11.25 27.66
CA ALA A 380 -0.06 10.28 27.49
C ALA A 380 1.07 10.76 26.56
N THR A 381 0.82 11.80 25.76
CA THR A 381 1.76 12.35 24.78
C THR A 381 2.14 13.79 25.11
N GLN A 382 3.24 14.26 24.53
CA GLN A 382 3.71 15.64 24.62
C GLN A 382 3.68 16.29 23.24
N ASP A 383 3.58 17.62 23.23
CA ASP A 383 3.65 18.40 22.01
C ASP A 383 4.92 18.08 21.20
N ARG A 384 4.75 17.84 19.89
CA ARG A 384 5.76 17.40 18.91
C ARG A 384 6.29 15.98 19.08
N ASP A 385 5.66 15.14 19.91
CA ASP A 385 5.89 13.70 19.88
C ASP A 385 5.50 13.12 18.51
N VAL A 386 6.30 12.19 17.99
CA VAL A 386 5.89 11.30 16.90
C VAL A 386 5.68 9.92 17.51
N ILE A 387 4.53 9.30 17.26
CA ILE A 387 4.23 7.96 17.75
C ILE A 387 4.20 7.02 16.55
N PHE A 388 4.98 5.94 16.63
CA PHE A 388 4.97 4.91 15.60
C PHE A 388 3.84 3.91 15.86
N LEU A 389 2.90 3.77 14.92
CA LEU A 389 1.76 2.87 15.07
C LEU A 389 2.03 1.48 14.46
N GLY A 390 3.00 1.39 13.55
CA GLY A 390 3.39 0.16 12.86
C GLY A 390 3.59 0.39 11.35
N HIS A 391 4.50 -0.37 10.74
CA HIS A 391 4.84 -0.28 9.31
C HIS A 391 5.23 1.14 8.90
N ALA A 392 4.41 1.88 8.14
CA ALA A 392 4.65 3.28 7.77
C ALA A 392 3.78 4.26 8.58
N ALA A 393 2.87 3.74 9.42
CA ALA A 393 1.89 4.54 10.12
C ALA A 393 2.53 5.35 11.26
N LEU A 394 2.42 6.68 11.16
CA LEU A 394 2.90 7.63 12.16
C LEU A 394 1.77 8.53 12.64
N LEU A 395 1.76 8.82 13.94
CA LEU A 395 0.90 9.84 14.54
C LEU A 395 1.77 10.99 15.06
N TYR A 396 1.65 12.16 14.45
CA TYR A 396 2.37 13.35 14.88
C TYR A 396 1.50 14.22 15.80
N ARG A 397 2.03 14.57 16.96
CA ARG A 397 1.35 15.41 17.94
C ARG A 397 1.68 16.88 17.72
N GLN A 398 0.71 17.68 17.26
CA GLN A 398 0.85 19.13 17.14
C GLN A 398 -0.09 19.80 18.15
N LYS A 399 0.47 20.44 19.20
CA LYS A 399 -0.27 21.09 20.29
C LYS A 399 -1.39 20.23 20.88
N ASP A 400 -2.65 20.47 20.50
CA ASP A 400 -3.86 19.75 20.88
C ASP A 400 -4.47 18.90 19.76
N GLN A 401 -3.85 18.89 18.58
CA GLN A 401 -4.20 18.12 17.39
C GLN A 401 -3.27 16.92 17.14
N PHE A 402 -3.67 16.06 16.20
CA PHE A 402 -2.88 14.94 15.70
C PHE A 402 -2.91 14.87 14.18
N PHE A 403 -1.79 14.59 13.54
CA PHE A 403 -1.71 14.28 12.12
C PHE A 403 -1.35 12.81 11.92
N LEU A 404 -2.05 12.13 11.03
CA LEU A 404 -1.90 10.69 10.78
C LEU A 404 -1.28 10.48 9.40
N PHE A 405 -0.19 9.72 9.31
CA PHE A 405 0.53 9.42 8.07
C PHE A 405 0.39 7.93 7.77
N ASP A 406 0.13 7.57 6.51
CA ASP A 406 0.03 6.20 5.97
C ASP A 406 -0.63 5.19 6.91
N PRO A 407 -1.90 5.42 7.31
CA PRO A 407 -2.55 4.54 8.26
C PRO A 407 -2.87 3.18 7.62
N TRP A 408 -2.08 2.17 7.97
CA TRP A 408 -2.35 0.76 7.72
C TRP A 408 -2.56 0.03 9.04
N LEU A 409 -3.81 -0.05 9.46
CA LEU A 409 -4.20 -0.66 10.74
C LEU A 409 -4.72 -2.06 10.51
N MET A 410 -4.77 -2.83 11.60
CA MET A 410 -5.31 -4.18 11.55
C MET A 410 -6.35 -4.37 12.67
N PRO A 411 -7.48 -5.03 12.41
CA PRO A 411 -8.45 -5.38 13.43
C PRO A 411 -7.91 -6.47 14.36
N TRP A 412 -8.37 -6.47 15.62
CA TRP A 412 -7.90 -7.40 16.65
C TRP A 412 -8.18 -8.84 16.26
N LEU A 413 -7.20 -9.72 16.53
CA LEU A 413 -7.34 -11.18 16.38
C LEU A 413 -7.61 -11.63 14.93
N ALA A 414 -7.37 -10.76 13.95
CA ALA A 414 -7.46 -11.06 12.53
C ALA A 414 -6.35 -12.02 12.09
N GLU A 415 -5.09 -11.59 12.29
CA GLU A 415 -3.89 -12.30 11.83
C GLU A 415 -2.93 -12.65 12.97
N SER A 416 -3.12 -12.04 14.13
CA SER A 416 -2.25 -12.18 15.30
C SER A 416 -3.08 -12.30 16.57
N PRO A 417 -2.66 -13.12 17.56
CA PRO A 417 -3.30 -13.17 18.87
C PRO A 417 -3.08 -11.89 19.71
N ILE A 418 -2.24 -10.96 19.25
CA ILE A 418 -1.94 -9.71 19.94
C ILE A 418 -2.94 -8.63 19.48
N PRO A 419 -3.64 -7.95 20.42
CA PRO A 419 -4.45 -6.78 20.09
C PRO A 419 -3.63 -5.67 19.41
N SER A 420 -4.17 -5.12 18.33
CA SER A 420 -3.57 -4.07 17.49
C SER A 420 -4.24 -2.72 17.69
N LEU A 421 -3.62 -1.63 17.24
CA LEU A 421 -4.37 -0.37 17.11
C LEU A 421 -5.42 -0.49 16.00
N TRP A 422 -6.59 0.10 16.22
CA TRP A 422 -7.69 0.19 15.26
C TRP A 422 -8.33 1.58 15.31
N GLY A 423 -9.11 1.95 14.29
CA GLY A 423 -9.60 3.34 14.11
C GLY A 423 -10.25 3.93 15.37
N GLY A 424 -11.16 3.21 16.00
CA GLY A 424 -11.84 3.63 17.25
C GLY A 424 -10.97 3.63 18.51
N LEU A 425 -9.65 3.36 18.41
CA LEU A 425 -8.70 3.45 19.52
C LEU A 425 -7.68 4.61 19.34
N LEU A 426 -7.69 5.26 18.18
CA LEU A 426 -6.82 6.40 17.87
C LEU A 426 -7.50 7.72 18.28
N PRO A 427 -6.73 8.77 18.59
CA PRO A 427 -7.31 10.08 18.74
C PRO A 427 -7.78 10.57 17.38
N ARG A 428 -8.78 11.46 17.38
CA ARG A 428 -9.32 12.02 16.14
C ARG A 428 -8.22 12.81 15.41
N PRO A 429 -7.83 12.44 14.18
CA PRO A 429 -6.81 13.18 13.44
C PRO A 429 -7.39 14.47 12.88
N ALA A 430 -6.59 15.53 12.85
CA ALA A 430 -6.90 16.79 12.18
C ALA A 430 -6.68 16.71 10.66
N ALA A 431 -5.83 15.79 10.20
CA ALA A 431 -5.59 15.49 8.80
C ALA A 431 -4.95 14.09 8.65
N ILE A 432 -5.17 13.46 7.49
CA ILE A 432 -4.49 12.23 7.06
C ILE A 432 -3.58 12.55 5.89
N PHE A 433 -2.37 12.00 5.85
CA PHE A 433 -1.40 12.14 4.78
C PHE A 433 -1.08 10.75 4.21
N LEU A 434 -1.24 10.59 2.90
CA LEU A 434 -0.88 9.37 2.17
C LEU A 434 0.33 9.65 1.28
N THR A 435 1.35 8.82 1.34
CA THR A 435 2.62 9.02 0.61
C THR A 435 2.57 8.53 -0.83
N HIS A 436 2.14 7.29 -1.05
CA HIS A 436 2.11 6.68 -2.37
C HIS A 436 1.04 5.59 -2.48
N ASP A 437 0.95 4.97 -3.66
CA ASP A 437 -0.21 4.20 -4.13
C ASP A 437 -0.21 2.72 -3.74
N HIS A 438 0.81 2.25 -3.01
CA HIS A 438 0.89 0.85 -2.60
C HIS A 438 -0.11 0.53 -1.47
N ASP A 439 -0.59 -0.73 -1.49
CA ASP A 439 -1.66 -1.23 -0.61
C ASP A 439 -1.30 -1.21 0.89
N ASP A 440 -0.02 -1.21 1.22
CA ASP A 440 0.53 -1.09 2.57
C ASP A 440 0.61 0.36 3.09
N HIS A 441 0.34 1.35 2.23
CA HIS A 441 0.24 2.77 2.58
C HIS A 441 -1.17 3.33 2.37
N VAL A 442 -1.95 2.73 1.48
CA VAL A 442 -3.34 3.09 1.16
C VAL A 442 -4.24 1.89 1.40
N ASP A 443 -4.76 1.77 2.62
CA ASP A 443 -5.69 0.69 2.97
C ASP A 443 -7.13 1.20 3.03
N PRO A 444 -7.98 0.87 2.04
CA PRO A 444 -9.39 1.30 2.04
C PRO A 444 -10.16 0.83 3.28
N ARG A 445 -9.78 -0.30 3.89
CA ARG A 445 -10.43 -0.85 5.10
C ARG A 445 -10.19 0.05 6.30
N THR A 446 -8.94 0.46 6.53
CA THR A 446 -8.56 1.43 7.57
C THR A 446 -9.21 2.78 7.31
N LEU A 447 -9.08 3.31 6.09
CA LEU A 447 -9.63 4.62 5.71
C LEU A 447 -11.16 4.67 5.83
N LEU A 448 -11.86 3.55 5.63
CA LEU A 448 -13.31 3.45 5.82
C LEU A 448 -13.73 3.69 7.28
N THR A 449 -12.87 3.39 8.25
CA THR A 449 -13.14 3.63 9.69
C THR A 449 -12.79 5.04 10.17
N MET A 450 -12.10 5.84 9.36
CA MET A 450 -11.67 7.19 9.74
C MET A 450 -12.81 8.22 9.63
N PRO A 451 -12.76 9.34 10.36
CA PRO A 451 -13.68 10.47 10.15
C PRO A 451 -13.64 10.98 8.70
N LYS A 452 -14.79 11.39 8.14
CA LYS A 452 -14.91 11.77 6.70
C LYS A 452 -14.95 13.27 6.42
N ASP A 453 -14.98 14.09 7.45
CA ASP A 453 -15.01 15.56 7.41
C ASP A 453 -13.62 16.20 7.56
N ILE A 454 -12.60 15.40 7.85
CA ILE A 454 -11.20 15.81 7.91
C ILE A 454 -10.57 15.79 6.51
N PRO A 455 -9.54 16.63 6.27
CA PRO A 455 -8.79 16.59 5.02
C PRO A 455 -7.93 15.32 4.91
N VAL A 456 -7.87 14.76 3.71
CA VAL A 456 -6.91 13.72 3.31
C VAL A 456 -5.98 14.31 2.25
N ILE A 457 -4.69 14.36 2.56
CA ILE A 457 -3.63 14.90 1.73
C ILE A 457 -3.00 13.75 0.95
N VAL A 458 -2.87 13.92 -0.36
CA VAL A 458 -2.40 12.88 -1.29
C VAL A 458 -1.42 13.45 -2.32
N PRO A 459 -0.63 12.61 -3.01
CA PRO A 459 0.20 13.04 -4.13
C PRO A 459 -0.59 13.75 -5.22
N SER A 460 0.00 14.78 -5.82
CA SER A 460 -0.68 15.59 -6.84
C SER A 460 -0.39 15.13 -8.25
N ARG A 461 -1.46 15.07 -9.07
CA ARG A 461 -1.36 14.93 -10.52
C ARG A 461 -0.61 16.08 -11.20
N LYS A 462 -0.45 17.24 -10.53
CA LYS A 462 0.34 18.37 -11.04
C LYS A 462 1.84 18.07 -11.15
N ASN A 463 2.34 16.99 -10.55
CA ASN A 463 3.73 16.54 -10.69
C ASN A 463 4.07 16.04 -12.12
N ARG A 464 3.12 16.14 -13.07
CA ARG A 464 3.27 15.97 -14.53
C ARG A 464 3.74 14.58 -14.98
N LYS A 465 3.16 13.55 -14.40
CA LYS A 465 3.39 12.16 -14.81
C LYS A 465 2.28 11.67 -15.72
N ALA A 466 2.62 10.75 -16.63
CA ALA A 466 1.69 10.22 -17.62
C ALA A 466 0.58 9.41 -16.94
N LEU A 467 0.97 8.56 -15.99
CA LEU A 467 0.08 7.74 -15.20
C LEU A 467 -0.02 8.30 -13.77
N TYR A 468 -1.12 8.03 -13.09
CA TYR A 468 -1.35 8.44 -11.71
C TYR A 468 -2.31 7.50 -10.99
N TYR A 469 -2.32 7.54 -9.66
CA TYR A 469 -3.35 6.89 -8.85
C TYR A 469 -4.49 7.87 -8.55
N ASP A 470 -5.73 7.51 -8.89
CA ASP A 470 -6.91 8.36 -8.76
C ASP A 470 -7.45 8.37 -7.32
N TYR A 471 -6.61 8.87 -6.39
CA TYR A 471 -6.99 9.06 -4.98
C TYR A 471 -8.33 9.79 -4.82
N PRO A 472 -8.63 10.88 -5.57
CA PRO A 472 -9.91 11.55 -5.44
C PRO A 472 -11.11 10.64 -5.69
N SER A 473 -11.04 9.71 -6.64
CA SER A 473 -12.13 8.76 -6.91
C SER A 473 -12.27 7.72 -5.79
N LEU A 474 -11.17 7.05 -5.42
CA LEU A 474 -11.15 6.10 -4.30
C LEU A 474 -11.72 6.74 -3.01
N LEU A 475 -11.16 7.88 -2.60
CA LEU A 475 -11.50 8.51 -1.31
C LEU A 475 -12.93 9.06 -1.31
N ARG A 476 -13.45 9.52 -2.45
CA ARG A 476 -14.86 9.91 -2.58
C ARG A 476 -15.79 8.72 -2.40
N ASP A 477 -15.45 7.55 -2.95
CA ASP A 477 -16.25 6.33 -2.79
C ASP A 477 -16.24 5.82 -1.35
N LEU A 478 -15.15 6.04 -0.61
CA LEU A 478 -15.07 5.80 0.84
C LEU A 478 -15.85 6.83 1.67
N GLY A 479 -16.30 7.93 1.07
CA GLY A 479 -17.11 8.97 1.71
C GLY A 479 -16.37 10.23 2.13
N PHE A 480 -15.07 10.35 1.88
CA PHE A 480 -14.32 11.57 2.18
C PHE A 480 -14.77 12.71 1.27
N THR A 481 -14.87 13.90 1.85
CA THR A 481 -15.35 15.10 1.15
C THR A 481 -14.26 16.11 0.85
N ARG A 482 -13.08 15.95 1.48
CA ARG A 482 -11.97 16.91 1.44
C ARG A 482 -10.66 16.21 1.08
N VAL A 483 -10.49 15.91 -0.19
CA VAL A 483 -9.22 15.37 -0.73
C VAL A 483 -8.38 16.53 -1.25
N ILE A 484 -7.16 16.66 -0.76
CA ILE A 484 -6.22 17.72 -1.11
C ILE A 484 -5.01 17.08 -1.79
N GLU A 485 -4.88 17.30 -3.09
CA GLU A 485 -3.68 16.94 -3.83
C GLU A 485 -2.57 17.96 -3.54
N LEU A 486 -1.45 17.50 -3.00
CA LEU A 486 -0.30 18.33 -2.62
C LEU A 486 0.90 18.01 -3.53
N ALA A 487 1.27 18.96 -4.38
CA ALA A 487 2.38 18.81 -5.32
C ALA A 487 3.74 18.99 -4.64
N HIS A 488 4.81 18.52 -5.27
CA HIS A 488 6.15 18.63 -4.70
C HIS A 488 6.52 20.09 -4.42
N GLY A 489 6.94 20.37 -3.18
CA GLY A 489 7.25 21.71 -2.69
C GLY A 489 6.04 22.53 -2.20
N GLU A 490 4.80 22.08 -2.43
CA GLU A 490 3.61 22.67 -1.79
C GLU A 490 3.54 22.24 -0.31
N THR A 491 2.85 23.06 0.50
CA THR A 491 2.75 22.87 1.95
C THR A 491 1.30 22.89 2.44
N PHE A 492 0.99 22.03 3.41
CA PHE A 492 -0.22 22.10 4.23
C PHE A 492 0.10 22.87 5.53
N PRO A 493 -0.39 24.12 5.71
CA PRO A 493 -0.05 24.93 6.87
C PRO A 493 -0.85 24.54 8.12
N PHE A 494 -0.24 24.73 9.29
CA PHE A 494 -0.91 24.68 10.59
C PHE A 494 -0.31 25.74 11.54
N GLU A 495 -0.84 25.87 12.75
CA GLU A 495 -0.35 26.89 13.68
C GLU A 495 1.10 26.61 14.12
N GLY A 496 2.03 27.49 13.72
CA GLY A 496 3.45 27.39 14.06
C GLY A 496 4.30 26.56 13.09
N GLY A 497 3.73 26.05 11.99
CA GLY A 497 4.46 25.20 11.07
C GLY A 497 3.69 24.77 9.82
N CYS A 498 4.21 23.75 9.14
CA CYS A 498 3.57 23.13 8.00
C CYS A 498 4.01 21.68 7.81
N VAL A 499 3.23 20.93 7.03
CA VAL A 499 3.65 19.68 6.40
C VAL A 499 3.97 19.97 4.94
N ALA A 500 5.21 19.79 4.51
CA ALA A 500 5.64 19.99 3.14
C ALA A 500 5.67 18.67 2.36
N SER A 501 5.19 18.70 1.11
CA SER A 501 5.34 17.59 0.16
C SER A 501 6.76 17.59 -0.40
N VAL A 502 7.43 16.44 -0.30
CA VAL A 502 8.81 16.22 -0.73
C VAL A 502 8.81 15.20 -1.88
N PRO A 503 9.63 15.39 -2.94
CA PRO A 503 9.79 14.40 -3.99
C PRO A 503 10.14 13.00 -3.46
N PHE A 504 9.40 12.00 -3.94
CA PHE A 504 9.66 10.57 -3.74
C PHE A 504 10.37 10.01 -4.98
N TYR A 505 11.36 9.14 -4.78
CA TYR A 505 12.10 8.46 -5.83
C TYR A 505 12.12 6.95 -5.60
N GLY A 506 12.38 6.17 -6.65
CA GLY A 506 12.52 4.72 -6.55
C GLY A 506 11.20 4.02 -6.24
N GLU A 507 11.32 2.81 -5.69
CA GLU A 507 10.23 1.85 -5.45
C GLU A 507 9.33 1.64 -6.68
N ASP A 508 9.94 1.72 -7.85
CA ASP A 508 9.29 1.68 -9.15
C ASP A 508 10.07 0.75 -10.07
N PRO A 509 9.94 -0.57 -9.86
CA PRO A 509 10.73 -1.58 -10.58
C PRO A 509 10.56 -1.48 -12.10
N CYS A 510 9.44 -0.92 -12.55
CA CYS A 510 9.02 -0.84 -13.93
C CYS A 510 9.20 0.55 -14.58
N ASP A 511 9.75 1.53 -13.85
CA ASP A 511 9.93 2.92 -14.30
C ASP A 511 8.63 3.57 -14.83
N ILE A 512 7.50 3.29 -14.17
CA ILE A 512 6.17 3.82 -14.52
C ILE A 512 6.04 5.31 -14.14
N GLU A 513 6.81 5.74 -13.15
CA GLU A 513 6.92 7.08 -12.61
C GLU A 513 5.59 7.66 -12.08
N MET A 514 4.89 6.92 -11.21
CA MET A 514 3.67 7.44 -10.58
C MET A 514 3.96 8.62 -9.63
N PRO A 515 3.06 9.62 -9.51
CA PRO A 515 3.21 10.69 -8.52
C PRO A 515 3.16 10.14 -7.10
N ARG A 516 4.24 10.35 -6.35
CA ARG A 516 4.41 9.93 -4.95
C ARG A 516 5.05 11.04 -4.13
N ASN A 517 4.82 11.06 -2.83
CA ASN A 517 5.33 12.08 -1.91
C ASN A 517 6.01 11.43 -0.70
N CYS A 518 7.12 12.02 -0.27
CA CYS A 518 7.53 11.98 1.13
C CYS A 518 6.94 13.21 1.85
N TYR A 519 6.94 13.24 3.18
CA TYR A 519 6.44 14.40 3.95
C TYR A 519 7.43 14.90 5.00
N LEU A 520 7.70 16.21 4.98
CA LEU A 520 8.44 16.90 6.03
C LEU A 520 7.46 17.65 6.94
N VAL A 521 7.43 17.31 8.22
CA VAL A 521 6.76 18.12 9.25
C VAL A 521 7.77 19.14 9.76
N SER A 522 7.55 20.43 9.49
CA SER A 522 8.32 21.54 10.01
C SER A 522 7.49 22.29 11.06
N ASP A 523 7.80 22.10 12.34
CA ASP A 523 7.02 22.64 13.46
C ASP A 523 7.91 23.42 14.45
N ARG A 524 7.75 24.75 14.50
CA ARG A 524 8.42 25.65 15.47
C ARG A 524 9.92 25.37 15.60
N GLY A 525 10.61 25.30 14.46
CA GLY A 525 12.06 25.08 14.37
C GLY A 525 12.51 23.63 14.53
N ARG A 526 11.58 22.66 14.53
CA ARG A 526 11.88 21.23 14.56
C ARG A 526 11.32 20.54 13.33
N ASN A 527 12.18 19.81 12.63
CA ASN A 527 11.83 19.12 11.40
C ASN A 527 11.88 17.60 11.57
N VAL A 528 10.86 16.92 11.06
CA VAL A 528 10.76 15.46 11.00
C VAL A 528 10.44 15.05 9.57
N LEU A 529 11.23 14.16 8.99
CA LEU A 529 11.01 13.67 7.62
C LEU A 529 10.50 12.23 7.66
N ALA A 530 9.29 12.02 7.14
CA ALA A 530 8.77 10.72 6.76
C ALA A 530 9.19 10.44 5.31
N HIS A 531 10.30 9.72 5.14
CA HIS A 531 10.88 9.38 3.84
C HIS A 531 10.29 8.11 3.23
N VAL A 532 9.59 7.28 4.03
CA VAL A 532 8.98 6.00 3.61
C VAL A 532 9.95 5.16 2.78
N ASP A 533 9.47 4.58 1.68
CA ASP A 533 10.17 3.66 0.78
C ASP A 533 10.91 4.37 -0.35
N SER A 534 10.95 5.70 -0.32
CA SER A 534 11.67 6.50 -1.31
C SER A 534 13.16 6.14 -1.30
N GLY A 535 13.72 5.83 -2.46
CA GLY A 535 15.10 5.40 -2.63
C GLY A 535 15.66 5.74 -4.02
N PRO A 536 16.87 5.27 -4.34
CA PRO A 536 17.41 5.41 -5.69
C PRO A 536 16.55 4.70 -6.74
N THR A 537 16.28 5.33 -7.88
CA THR A 537 15.63 4.70 -9.03
C THR A 537 16.55 3.73 -9.76
N ASN A 538 16.02 2.94 -10.70
CA ASN A 538 16.82 2.10 -11.60
C ASN A 538 17.89 2.89 -12.40
N ALA A 539 17.67 4.20 -12.61
CA ALA A 539 18.60 5.10 -13.29
C ALA A 539 19.53 5.87 -12.34
N GLY A 540 19.49 5.60 -11.03
CA GLY A 540 20.35 6.24 -10.02
C GLY A 540 19.89 7.64 -9.58
N ARG A 541 18.69 8.09 -9.98
CA ARG A 541 18.11 9.33 -9.46
C ARG A 541 17.63 9.12 -8.04
N SER A 542 17.81 10.10 -7.16
CA SER A 542 17.39 10.02 -5.76
C SER A 542 17.22 11.41 -5.16
N ALA A 543 16.66 11.49 -3.95
CA ALA A 543 16.56 12.76 -3.22
C ALA A 543 17.94 13.40 -2.94
N LEU A 544 19.01 12.59 -2.92
CA LEU A 544 20.39 13.07 -2.79
C LEU A 544 20.93 13.62 -4.11
N SER A 545 20.88 12.83 -5.19
CA SER A 545 21.47 13.24 -6.47
C SER A 545 20.75 14.42 -7.13
N GLU A 546 19.50 14.66 -6.73
CA GLU A 546 18.67 15.77 -7.19
C GLU A 546 18.69 16.98 -6.24
N GLY A 547 19.51 16.94 -5.18
CA GLY A 547 19.70 18.05 -4.24
C GLY A 547 18.48 18.38 -3.37
N VAL A 548 17.51 17.46 -3.27
CA VAL A 548 16.24 17.68 -2.56
C VAL A 548 16.50 17.88 -1.06
N ILE A 549 17.31 17.01 -0.45
CA ILE A 549 17.57 17.06 0.99
C ILE A 549 18.35 18.31 1.39
N GLU A 550 19.36 18.69 0.61
CA GLU A 550 20.11 19.93 0.84
C GLU A 550 19.21 21.16 0.79
N LYS A 551 18.28 21.19 -0.18
CA LYS A 551 17.28 22.26 -0.29
C LYS A 551 16.34 22.27 0.92
N LEU A 552 15.89 21.12 1.42
CA LEU A 552 15.06 21.06 2.64
C LEU A 552 15.81 21.63 3.85
N VAL A 553 17.08 21.26 4.03
CA VAL A 553 17.90 21.78 5.14
C VAL A 553 18.13 23.28 4.99
N LYS A 554 18.31 23.78 3.77
CA LYS A 554 18.43 25.22 3.50
C LYS A 554 17.15 25.98 3.83
N ASP A 555 16.00 25.45 3.46
CA ASP A 555 14.71 26.14 3.55
C ASP A 555 14.10 26.05 4.96
N TYR A 556 14.23 24.91 5.62
CA TYR A 556 13.58 24.62 6.91
C TYR A 556 14.56 24.41 8.07
N GLY A 557 15.84 24.15 7.80
CA GLY A 557 16.84 23.76 8.80
C GLY A 557 17.03 22.24 8.94
N PRO A 558 17.95 21.79 9.81
CA PRO A 558 18.26 20.38 10.02
C PRO A 558 17.03 19.51 10.32
N VAL A 559 17.01 18.28 9.82
CA VAL A 559 15.96 17.29 10.09
C VAL A 559 16.29 16.55 11.37
N ALA A 560 15.66 16.87 12.50
CA ALA A 560 16.00 16.27 13.78
C ALA A 560 15.81 14.73 13.79
N THR A 561 14.71 14.26 13.20
CA THR A 561 14.40 12.83 13.07
C THR A 561 14.07 12.48 11.62
N LEU A 562 14.78 11.50 11.07
CA LEU A 562 14.57 10.95 9.74
C LEU A 562 14.00 9.53 9.86
N PHE A 563 12.77 9.32 9.38
CA PHE A 563 12.16 8.01 9.25
C PHE A 563 12.33 7.52 7.81
N ALA A 564 12.94 6.36 7.60
CA ALA A 564 13.11 5.78 6.27
C ALA A 564 13.04 4.25 6.33
N SER A 565 12.62 3.65 5.22
CA SER A 565 12.68 2.21 5.01
C SER A 565 14.13 1.72 4.96
N GLN A 566 14.37 0.48 5.41
CA GLN A 566 15.63 -0.25 5.18
C GLN A 566 15.39 -1.46 4.26
N GLN A 567 14.33 -1.41 3.46
CA GLN A 567 14.06 -2.41 2.44
C GLN A 567 15.20 -2.42 1.41
N GLN A 568 15.59 -3.62 0.97
CA GLN A 568 16.66 -3.84 -0.01
C GLN A 568 16.18 -4.82 -1.09
N LEU A 569 14.97 -4.61 -1.59
CA LEU A 569 14.35 -5.54 -2.54
C LEU A 569 14.63 -5.13 -3.99
N LYS A 570 14.96 -6.15 -4.78
CA LYS A 570 14.96 -6.12 -6.23
C LYS A 570 14.12 -7.29 -6.71
N GLU A 571 13.38 -7.08 -7.77
CA GLU A 571 12.56 -8.13 -8.37
C GLU A 571 12.71 -8.15 -9.88
N LEU A 572 12.38 -9.30 -10.49
CA LEU A 572 12.22 -9.33 -11.95
C LEU A 572 11.00 -8.50 -12.32
N ARG A 573 11.15 -7.58 -13.26
CA ARG A 573 10.10 -6.63 -13.66
C ARG A 573 8.78 -7.31 -14.03
N THR A 574 8.82 -8.53 -14.56
CA THR A 574 7.62 -9.31 -14.90
C THR A 574 6.72 -9.65 -13.70
N PHE A 575 7.27 -9.69 -12.48
CA PHE A 575 6.53 -10.01 -11.26
C PHE A 575 6.10 -8.76 -10.48
N ALA A 576 6.65 -7.59 -10.84
CA ALA A 576 6.20 -6.33 -10.30
C ALA A 576 4.73 -6.06 -10.66
N ALA A 577 4.00 -5.37 -9.77
CA ALA A 577 2.58 -5.09 -9.96
C ALA A 577 2.28 -4.48 -11.33
N HIS A 578 3.06 -3.47 -11.74
CA HIS A 578 2.83 -2.71 -12.97
C HIS A 578 3.60 -3.24 -14.20
N ALA A 579 4.05 -4.49 -14.19
CA ALA A 579 4.84 -5.11 -15.27
C ALA A 579 4.28 -4.82 -16.66
N CYS A 580 2.97 -5.02 -16.86
CA CYS A 580 2.32 -4.87 -18.16
C CYS A 580 2.27 -3.43 -18.69
N LEU A 581 2.53 -2.42 -17.83
CA LEU A 581 2.63 -1.01 -18.19
C LEU A 581 4.06 -0.60 -18.56
N SER A 582 5.01 -1.55 -18.57
CA SER A 582 6.42 -1.32 -18.94
C SER A 582 6.80 -2.01 -20.25
N PRO A 583 7.87 -1.56 -20.94
CA PRO A 583 8.29 -2.14 -22.21
C PRO A 583 8.60 -3.65 -22.09
N PRO A 584 8.04 -4.50 -22.96
CA PRO A 584 8.13 -5.96 -22.81
C PRO A 584 9.54 -6.50 -22.90
N GLY A 585 10.43 -5.84 -23.66
CA GLY A 585 11.85 -6.19 -23.75
C GLY A 585 12.62 -6.05 -22.44
N THR A 586 12.03 -5.44 -21.40
CA THR A 586 12.63 -5.26 -20.07
C THR A 586 12.04 -6.17 -19.01
N TRP A 587 11.00 -6.96 -19.28
CA TRP A 587 10.31 -7.72 -18.24
C TRP A 587 11.17 -8.78 -17.53
N LEU A 588 12.28 -9.19 -18.13
CA LEU A 588 13.25 -10.11 -17.54
C LEU A 588 14.46 -9.39 -16.91
N ASP A 589 14.48 -8.06 -16.94
CA ASP A 589 15.46 -7.24 -16.23
C ASP A 589 15.08 -7.18 -14.73
N ALA A 590 16.06 -6.91 -13.87
CA ALA A 590 15.80 -6.61 -12.45
C ALA A 590 15.42 -5.14 -12.28
N GLY A 591 14.39 -4.87 -11.48
CA GLY A 591 13.99 -3.54 -11.04
C GLY A 591 14.15 -3.39 -9.53
N GLU A 592 14.46 -2.19 -9.06
CA GLU A 592 14.41 -1.86 -7.64
C GLU A 592 12.96 -1.77 -7.15
N ASN A 593 12.68 -2.30 -5.96
CA ASN A 593 11.37 -2.22 -5.33
C ASN A 593 11.56 -1.83 -3.85
N GLY A 594 12.08 -0.61 -3.64
CA GLY A 594 12.59 -0.20 -2.34
C GLY A 594 13.96 -0.82 -2.10
N TYR A 595 14.97 -0.30 -2.81
CA TYR A 595 16.37 -0.73 -2.67
C TYR A 595 17.22 0.35 -1.99
N LEU A 596 17.13 0.44 -0.66
CA LEU A 596 17.78 1.44 0.17
C LEU A 596 18.99 0.82 0.89
N THR A 597 20.19 1.01 0.35
CA THR A 597 21.42 0.53 0.99
C THR A 597 21.75 1.35 2.24
N ASN A 598 22.50 0.75 3.18
CA ASN A 598 22.95 1.47 4.37
C ASN A 598 23.86 2.66 4.00
N SER A 599 24.64 2.55 2.92
CA SER A 599 25.43 3.66 2.40
C SER A 599 24.57 4.84 1.96
N TYR A 600 23.54 4.59 1.15
CA TYR A 600 22.58 5.62 0.72
C TYR A 600 21.88 6.27 1.92
N LEU A 601 21.42 5.48 2.89
CA LEU A 601 20.71 5.98 4.06
C LEU A 601 21.62 6.80 5.00
N ALA A 602 22.91 6.43 5.11
CA ALA A 602 23.88 7.21 5.86
C ALA A 602 24.17 8.56 5.19
N GLU A 603 24.29 8.60 3.85
CA GLU A 603 24.42 9.85 3.10
C GLU A 603 23.16 10.71 3.21
N LEU A 604 21.98 10.09 3.15
CA LEU A 604 20.68 10.74 3.34
C LEU A 604 20.59 11.42 4.71
N ALA A 605 20.92 10.68 5.78
CA ALA A 605 20.96 11.20 7.14
C ALA A 605 21.99 12.33 7.29
N THR A 606 23.16 12.21 6.65
CA THR A 606 24.22 13.23 6.68
C THR A 606 23.76 14.51 5.99
N ALA A 607 23.21 14.41 4.78
CA ALA A 607 22.70 15.56 4.03
C ALA A 607 21.54 16.24 4.78
N ALA A 608 20.68 15.45 5.43
CA ALA A 608 19.57 15.94 6.24
C ALA A 608 20.03 16.57 7.57
N LYS A 609 21.32 16.40 7.93
CA LYS A 609 21.89 16.74 9.24
C LYS A 609 21.09 16.12 10.38
N ALA A 610 20.74 14.84 10.19
CA ALA A 610 19.89 14.11 11.10
C ALA A 610 20.59 13.81 12.42
N ARG A 611 19.81 13.86 13.51
CA ARG A 611 20.28 13.46 14.84
C ARG A 611 19.81 12.07 15.24
N LEU A 612 18.69 11.62 14.66
CA LEU A 612 18.18 10.27 14.82
C LEU A 612 17.66 9.78 13.47
N PHE A 613 18.22 8.68 13.00
CA PHE A 613 17.66 7.84 11.96
C PHE A 613 16.76 6.79 12.59
N VAL A 614 15.58 6.61 12.02
CA VAL A 614 14.60 5.61 12.44
C VAL A 614 14.28 4.69 11.27
N SER A 615 14.63 3.42 11.40
CA SER A 615 14.19 2.37 10.48
C SER A 615 12.72 2.08 10.74
N TYR A 616 11.87 2.33 9.74
CA TYR A 616 10.43 2.01 9.75
C TYR A 616 9.99 1.52 8.37
N ALA A 617 8.69 1.49 8.06
CA ALA A 617 8.11 1.05 6.77
C ALA A 617 8.44 -0.39 6.36
N THR A 618 8.88 -1.23 7.31
CA THR A 618 9.25 -2.63 7.04
C THR A 618 8.60 -3.60 8.05
N GLY A 619 7.49 -3.17 8.65
CA GLY A 619 6.81 -3.85 9.76
C GLY A 619 7.04 -3.11 11.09
N GLY A 620 7.45 -3.84 12.14
CA GLY A 620 7.70 -3.23 13.45
C GLY A 620 6.55 -3.35 14.45
N ALA A 621 5.44 -3.99 14.07
CA ALA A 621 4.37 -4.38 14.98
C ALA A 621 4.13 -5.89 14.94
N ASP A 622 4.10 -6.53 16.11
CA ASP A 622 3.93 -7.99 16.22
C ASP A 622 2.50 -8.46 15.90
N TRP A 623 1.58 -7.54 15.61
CA TRP A 623 0.24 -7.86 15.16
C TRP A 623 0.12 -8.04 13.64
N TYR A 624 1.07 -7.55 12.84
CA TYR A 624 0.97 -7.70 11.39
C TYR A 624 1.13 -9.15 10.90
N PRO A 625 0.51 -9.50 9.74
CA PRO A 625 0.66 -10.81 9.13
C PRO A 625 2.08 -11.03 8.58
N ASP A 626 2.39 -12.27 8.24
CA ASP A 626 3.61 -12.59 7.50
C ASP A 626 3.45 -12.13 6.03
N HIS A 627 3.88 -10.90 5.73
CA HIS A 627 3.88 -10.31 4.38
C HIS A 627 5.28 -9.81 4.00
N LEU A 628 5.52 -9.55 2.71
CA LEU A 628 6.80 -9.00 2.23
C LEU A 628 6.99 -7.55 2.71
N SER A 629 5.95 -6.72 2.66
CA SER A 629 5.94 -5.37 3.28
C SER A 629 6.26 -5.35 4.78
N PHE A 630 6.06 -6.48 5.47
CA PHE A 630 6.32 -6.65 6.91
C PHE A 630 7.54 -7.55 7.14
N THR A 631 8.57 -7.41 6.29
CA THR A 631 9.74 -8.31 6.21
C THR A 631 10.40 -8.56 7.57
N PHE A 632 10.56 -7.54 8.41
CA PHE A 632 11.29 -7.66 9.68
C PHE A 632 10.38 -7.96 10.89
N SER A 633 9.27 -8.67 10.66
CA SER A 633 8.44 -9.21 11.73
C SER A 633 9.20 -10.23 12.58
N ARG A 634 9.11 -10.11 13.90
CA ARG A 634 9.76 -11.04 14.84
C ARG A 634 9.04 -12.40 14.95
N ARG A 635 7.85 -12.54 14.36
CA ARG A 635 7.02 -13.75 14.43
C ARG A 635 7.64 -14.93 13.70
N ASN A 636 8.35 -14.67 12.60
CA ASN A 636 8.85 -15.70 11.70
C ASN A 636 10.33 -15.45 11.31
N PRO A 637 11.27 -15.72 12.24
CA PRO A 637 12.68 -15.43 12.02
C PRO A 637 13.31 -16.25 10.89
N ALA A 638 12.85 -17.49 10.66
CA ALA A 638 13.35 -18.32 9.56
C ALA A 638 12.93 -17.78 8.18
N ARG A 639 11.68 -17.31 8.04
CA ARG A 639 11.22 -16.61 6.83
C ARG A 639 12.02 -15.33 6.60
N THR A 640 12.20 -14.53 7.65
CA THR A 640 12.98 -13.29 7.58
C THR A 640 14.39 -13.58 7.11
N ALA A 641 15.08 -14.55 7.73
CA ALA A 641 16.43 -14.94 7.35
C ALA A 641 16.53 -15.44 5.89
N LEU A 642 15.51 -16.14 5.37
CA LEU A 642 15.45 -16.54 3.96
C LEU A 642 15.34 -15.33 3.03
N LEU A 643 14.45 -14.39 3.34
CA LEU A 643 14.20 -13.20 2.51
C LEU A 643 15.37 -12.22 2.53
N THR A 644 16.05 -12.09 3.67
CA THR A 644 17.09 -11.07 3.88
C THR A 644 18.50 -11.64 3.83
N ALA A 645 18.68 -12.89 3.36
CA ALA A 645 19.98 -13.58 3.33
C ALA A 645 21.08 -12.81 2.57
N HIS A 646 20.68 -11.95 1.64
CA HIS A 646 21.56 -11.14 0.80
C HIS A 646 21.37 -9.63 0.99
N CYS A 647 20.61 -9.21 2.01
CA CYS A 647 20.52 -7.80 2.40
C CYS A 647 21.71 -7.41 3.27
N GLU A 648 22.11 -6.14 3.21
CA GLU A 648 22.97 -5.56 4.22
C GLU A 648 22.24 -5.62 5.59
N PRO A 649 22.89 -6.08 6.68
CA PRO A 649 22.26 -6.10 8.00
C PRO A 649 21.79 -4.68 8.40
N PRO A 650 20.52 -4.50 8.81
CA PRO A 650 20.01 -3.17 9.14
C PRO A 650 20.79 -2.45 10.24
N ASP A 651 21.27 -3.21 11.24
CA ASP A 651 22.05 -2.71 12.37
C ASP A 651 23.44 -2.18 12.00
N ALA A 652 24.03 -2.65 10.90
CA ALA A 652 25.31 -2.15 10.39
C ALA A 652 25.25 -0.66 9.99
N LEU A 653 24.05 -0.11 9.72
CA LEU A 653 23.87 1.32 9.47
C LEU A 653 24.32 2.19 10.65
N LYS A 654 24.22 1.69 11.89
CA LYS A 654 24.63 2.41 13.10
C LYS A 654 26.08 2.89 13.02
N ASP A 655 26.97 2.06 12.49
CA ASP A 655 28.40 2.36 12.40
C ASP A 655 28.68 3.45 11.35
N LEU A 656 27.87 3.53 10.30
CA LEU A 656 27.95 4.58 9.28
C LEU A 656 27.38 5.93 9.77
N LEU A 657 26.40 5.89 10.68
CA LEU A 657 25.77 7.08 11.25
C LEU A 657 26.56 7.71 12.41
N ALA A 658 27.33 6.90 13.16
CA ALA A 658 28.07 7.37 14.33
C ALA A 658 29.06 8.52 14.05
N PRO A 659 29.85 8.53 12.96
CA PRO A 659 30.80 9.62 12.66
C PRO A 659 30.15 10.99 12.44
N VAL A 660 28.88 11.01 12.03
CA VAL A 660 28.11 12.25 11.81
C VAL A 660 27.22 12.62 12.99
N GLY A 661 27.34 11.89 14.12
CA GLY A 661 26.57 12.14 15.33
C GLY A 661 25.08 11.84 15.20
N CYS A 662 24.70 10.97 14.26
CA CYS A 662 23.32 10.53 14.07
C CYS A 662 23.11 9.20 14.82
N GLY A 663 22.09 9.14 15.67
CA GLY A 663 21.66 7.89 16.32
C GLY A 663 20.92 6.97 15.34
N TYR A 664 20.89 5.69 15.66
CA TYR A 664 20.09 4.69 14.93
C TYR A 664 19.05 4.08 15.87
N HIS A 665 17.82 3.96 15.41
CA HIS A 665 16.75 3.25 16.10
C HIS A 665 15.93 2.41 15.12
N TYR A 666 15.64 1.16 15.50
CA TYR A 666 14.71 0.31 14.77
C TYR A 666 13.33 0.40 15.43
N ALA A 667 12.33 0.90 14.71
CA ALA A 667 11.05 1.25 15.30
C ALA A 667 10.22 0.03 15.72
N HIS A 668 9.64 0.12 16.91
CA HIS A 668 8.66 -0.82 17.43
C HIS A 668 7.34 -0.10 17.70
N ALA A 669 6.22 -0.76 17.41
CA ALA A 669 4.91 -0.17 17.59
C ALA A 669 4.76 0.39 19.00
N LEU A 670 4.24 1.61 19.07
CA LEU A 670 4.10 2.46 20.25
C LEU A 670 5.42 3.04 20.80
N ASP A 671 6.48 3.09 20.01
CA ASP A 671 7.60 3.99 20.30
C ASP A 671 7.16 5.45 20.16
N ILE A 672 7.52 6.28 21.15
CA ILE A 672 7.39 7.74 21.12
C ILE A 672 8.76 8.35 20.85
N PHE A 673 8.86 9.11 19.76
CA PHE A 673 10.02 9.92 19.43
C PHE A 673 9.81 11.33 19.96
N ARG A 674 10.37 11.60 21.13
CA ARG A 674 10.14 12.82 21.90
C ARG A 674 11.26 13.85 21.68
N PRO A 675 10.93 15.11 21.41
CA PRO A 675 11.91 16.20 21.38
C PRO A 675 12.69 16.34 22.69
N THR A 676 13.99 16.59 22.58
CA THR A 676 14.85 16.96 23.71
C THR A 676 15.24 18.44 23.66
N PRO A 677 15.54 19.09 24.80
CA PRO A 677 15.85 20.53 24.84
C PRO A 677 17.08 20.94 24.02
N ASP A 678 18.02 20.03 23.81
CA ASP A 678 19.23 20.25 23.01
C ASP A 678 18.96 20.16 21.50
N GLY A 679 17.72 19.93 21.06
CA GLY A 679 17.31 19.80 19.67
C GLY A 679 17.35 18.37 19.13
N GLY A 680 17.67 17.37 19.96
CA GLY A 680 17.70 15.95 19.61
C GLY A 680 16.34 15.26 19.73
N THR A 681 16.38 13.93 19.75
CA THR A 681 15.20 13.07 19.91
C THR A 681 15.55 11.94 20.84
N THR A 682 14.72 11.70 21.85
CA THR A 682 14.79 10.50 22.68
C THR A 682 13.65 9.56 22.31
N VAL A 683 13.90 8.26 22.36
CA VAL A 683 12.86 7.24 22.20
C VAL A 683 12.34 6.86 23.58
N VAL A 684 11.02 6.85 23.73
CA VAL A 684 10.33 6.48 24.97
C VAL A 684 9.29 5.43 24.62
N SER A 685 9.24 4.33 25.36
CA SER A 685 8.16 3.36 25.23
C SER A 685 6.89 3.93 25.86
N THR A 686 5.72 3.74 25.23
CA THR A 686 4.42 4.01 25.87
C THR A 686 4.13 3.09 27.04
N GLY A 687 4.86 1.97 27.17
CA GLY A 687 4.49 0.85 28.02
C GLY A 687 3.04 0.43 27.77
N GLU A 688 2.33 0.11 28.86
CA GLU A 688 0.92 -0.28 28.82
C GLU A 688 -0.06 0.88 28.56
N THR A 689 0.38 2.15 28.68
CA THR A 689 -0.52 3.31 28.70
C THR A 689 -1.30 3.49 27.38
N LEU A 690 -0.63 3.25 26.25
CA LEU A 690 -1.24 3.32 24.91
C LEU A 690 -1.41 1.93 24.28
N PHE A 691 -1.26 0.87 25.07
CA PHE A 691 -1.49 -0.48 24.59
C PHE A 691 -2.97 -0.66 24.21
N PRO A 692 -3.32 -1.32 23.09
CA PRO A 692 -4.69 -1.35 22.58
C PRO A 692 -5.74 -1.86 23.59
N LEU A 693 -5.38 -2.87 24.40
CA LEU A 693 -6.29 -3.37 25.43
C LEU A 693 -6.55 -2.34 26.54
N THR A 694 -5.53 -1.58 26.93
CA THR A 694 -5.66 -0.48 27.90
C THR A 694 -6.58 0.60 27.34
N LEU A 695 -6.37 1.00 26.08
CA LEU A 695 -7.19 2.00 25.40
C LEU A 695 -8.67 1.58 25.35
N TYR A 696 -8.95 0.34 24.96
CA TYR A 696 -10.33 -0.18 24.94
C TYR A 696 -10.99 -0.16 26.33
N ARG A 697 -10.24 -0.54 27.37
CA ARG A 697 -10.74 -0.61 28.75
C ARG A 697 -11.13 0.75 29.32
N LEU A 698 -10.55 1.85 28.82
CA LEU A 698 -10.87 3.20 29.26
C LEU A 698 -12.36 3.48 29.19
N ASP A 699 -13.03 3.04 28.13
CA ASP A 699 -14.45 3.34 27.91
C ASP A 699 -15.36 2.11 28.01
N HIS A 700 -14.84 0.90 27.80
CA HIS A 700 -15.68 -0.30 27.65
C HIS A 700 -15.43 -1.41 28.67
N GLY A 701 -14.42 -1.28 29.54
CA GLY A 701 -14.00 -2.35 30.45
C GLY A 701 -13.40 -3.55 29.70
N ASP A 702 -13.44 -4.74 30.30
CA ASP A 702 -12.88 -5.94 29.66
C ASP A 702 -13.69 -6.38 28.42
N PRO A 703 -13.00 -6.74 27.31
CA PRO A 703 -13.65 -7.33 26.16
C PRO A 703 -14.49 -8.57 26.54
N PRO A 704 -15.65 -8.79 25.91
CA PRO A 704 -16.57 -9.85 26.31
C PRO A 704 -15.97 -11.26 26.20
N PHE A 705 -15.03 -11.49 25.29
CA PHE A 705 -14.34 -12.77 25.13
C PHE A 705 -13.20 -12.99 26.14
N MET A 706 -12.74 -11.95 26.84
CA MET A 706 -11.75 -12.08 27.92
C MET A 706 -12.38 -12.46 29.26
N LYS A 707 -13.70 -12.33 29.42
CA LYS A 707 -14.44 -12.66 30.65
C LYS A 707 -14.61 -14.18 30.88
N LYS A 708 -13.63 -14.99 30.48
CA LYS A 708 -13.61 -16.45 30.68
C LYS A 708 -12.28 -16.91 31.29
N ARG A 709 -12.26 -17.03 32.62
CA ARG A 709 -12.23 -18.33 33.29
C ARG A 709 -13.02 -18.26 34.58
#